data_AF-W1NWB9-F1
#
_entry.id   AF-W1NWB9-F1
#
_cell.length_a   1.000
_cell.length_b   1.000
_cell.length_c   1.000
_cell.angle_alpha   90.00
_cell.angle_beta   90.00
_cell.angle_gamma   90.00
#
_symmetry.space_group_name_H-M   'P 1'
#
loop_
_entity.id
_entity.type
_entity.pdbx_description
1 polymer ?
#
loop_
_entity_poly.entity_id
_entity_poly.type
_entity_poly.pdbx_seq_one_letter_code
_entity_poly.pdbx_strand_id
1 'polypeptide(L)'
;MNQQRSRRFRSAKDAADAAVEEERLRQEFEQEGRILPPKKTSQVCDSNVITPGTEFMAVLSIALQYYIHLRLNYDPGWRNIKVILSDANVPGEGEHKVMSYIRLQRNLPGYDPNTRHCLYGLDADLIMLALATHEVHFSILREVVFTPGQQDKCFLCGQVGHLAADCQGKVKRKSGEFDEKGEGVVFEKKPFQFLNIWTLREYLEYEMRIPNPPFEIDFECIVDDFIFMCFFVGNDFLPHMPTLEIREGAINLLLAVYKKEFRFMGGYLANSSKANLKRVEHFIQAVGSYEDNIFQKRARLHQRQVERIKRDKAQARRGDDAEPSVRPDTLVPVAPYNRSRLASAPSPSPYKKRGSSYQSSVTVFSKKEHQLGQSMSVKDGRKEVSVQAKKVARVSEQGASVAAAIVEAENHLETVIRENSDDLKAKLKDSLKEKSDLVNSDNPEEDKVKLGEPGWKERYYEEKFSANTPEELERIRKDVVLRYIEGLCWVLHYYYEGVCSWTWFYPYHYAPFASDIKGLDKLDISFTLGSPFKPFSQLMGVFPAASSHALPGHYRTLMMDPNSPIIDFYPTDFEVDMNGKRFAWQGVAKLPFIDEGRLLAEISKVEHTLTDEEVRRNSVMYDMLYVTVSHPLSPYIFSLYDRFSHLSGKERTEVREEIDPGASGGMNGFLCLCNGDACPPIFPSPVKGLEDISNNQVL
;
A
#
# COMPACT_ATOMS: atom_id res chain seq x y z
N MET A 1 -3.28 -15.57 -4.08
CA MET A 1 -4.59 -15.88 -3.43
C MET A 1 -4.54 -15.98 -1.91
N ASN A 2 -3.73 -16.84 -1.29
CA ASN A 2 -3.70 -17.01 0.19
C ASN A 2 -3.48 -15.69 0.95
N GLN A 3 -2.60 -14.83 0.45
CA GLN A 3 -2.37 -13.52 1.04
C GLN A 3 -3.60 -12.61 0.93
N GLN A 4 -4.28 -12.59 -0.22
CA GLN A 4 -5.55 -11.88 -0.40
C GLN A 4 -6.59 -12.42 0.59
N ARG A 5 -6.75 -13.75 0.71
CA ARG A 5 -7.65 -14.38 1.70
C ARG A 5 -7.37 -13.87 3.12
N SER A 6 -6.11 -13.88 3.54
CA SER A 6 -5.69 -13.36 4.85
C SER A 6 -6.05 -11.88 5.03
N ARG A 7 -5.86 -11.03 4.00
CA ARG A 7 -6.28 -9.61 4.03
C ARG A 7 -7.80 -9.48 4.15
N ARG A 8 -8.59 -10.23 3.37
CA ARG A 8 -10.07 -10.16 3.34
C ARG A 8 -10.72 -10.63 4.65
N PHE A 9 -10.22 -11.73 5.23
CA PHE A 9 -10.67 -12.20 6.55
C PHE A 9 -10.35 -11.18 7.65
N ARG A 10 -9.15 -10.57 7.63
CA ARG A 10 -8.81 -9.48 8.55
C ARG A 10 -9.69 -8.26 8.36
N SER A 11 -9.89 -7.80 7.12
CA SER A 11 -10.78 -6.66 6.84
C SER A 11 -12.21 -6.91 7.31
N ALA A 12 -12.73 -8.13 7.18
CA ALA A 12 -14.05 -8.48 7.72
C ALA A 12 -14.09 -8.49 9.26
N LYS A 13 -13.05 -9.03 9.91
CA LYS A 13 -12.91 -9.01 11.37
C LYS A 13 -12.78 -7.57 11.90
N ASP A 14 -11.89 -6.78 11.32
CA ASP A 14 -11.70 -5.36 11.66
C ASP A 14 -12.98 -4.54 11.46
N ALA A 15 -13.73 -4.81 10.38
CA ALA A 15 -15.02 -4.16 10.13
C ALA A 15 -16.09 -4.56 11.15
N ALA A 16 -16.12 -5.83 11.58
CA ALA A 16 -17.01 -6.30 12.63
C ALA A 16 -16.66 -5.64 13.99
N ASP A 17 -15.38 -5.62 14.36
CA ASP A 17 -14.88 -4.99 15.58
C ASP A 17 -15.17 -3.48 15.58
N ALA A 18 -14.97 -2.81 14.44
CA ALA A 18 -15.32 -1.40 14.26
C ALA A 18 -16.81 -1.15 14.37
N ALA A 19 -17.65 -2.03 13.83
CA ALA A 19 -19.10 -1.90 13.93
C ALA A 19 -19.62 -2.08 15.37
N VAL A 20 -19.04 -3.01 16.14
CA VAL A 20 -19.33 -3.20 17.56
C VAL A 20 -18.89 -1.99 18.38
N GLU A 21 -17.70 -1.45 18.11
CA GLU A 21 -17.21 -0.26 18.80
C GLU A 21 -18.00 1.01 18.44
N GLU A 22 -18.38 1.19 17.17
CA GLU A 22 -19.26 2.28 16.74
C GLU A 22 -20.60 2.21 17.47
N GLU A 23 -21.19 1.02 17.60
CA GLU A 23 -22.45 0.82 18.31
C GLU A 23 -22.34 1.20 19.79
N ARG A 24 -21.26 0.76 20.46
CA ARG A 24 -20.97 1.15 21.85
C ARG A 24 -20.87 2.67 22.01
N LEU A 25 -20.15 3.34 21.11
CA LEU A 25 -20.00 4.79 21.14
C LEU A 25 -21.29 5.53 20.80
N ARG A 26 -22.13 5.02 19.89
CA ARG A 26 -23.45 5.58 19.59
C ARG A 26 -24.34 5.56 20.83
N GLN A 27 -24.37 4.45 21.57
CA GLN A 27 -25.13 4.33 22.82
C GLN A 27 -24.62 5.30 23.91
N GLU A 28 -23.31 5.52 23.99
CA GLU A 28 -22.69 6.51 24.88
C GLU A 28 -23.17 7.94 24.51
N PHE A 29 -23.16 8.29 23.23
CA PHE A 29 -23.64 9.60 22.76
C PHE A 29 -25.14 9.79 23.00
N GLU A 30 -25.95 8.75 22.80
CA GLU A 30 -27.39 8.78 23.10
C GLU A 30 -27.64 9.00 24.60
N GLN A 31 -26.86 8.37 25.48
CA GLN A 31 -26.92 8.59 26.93
C GLN A 31 -26.49 10.02 27.33
N GLU A 32 -25.55 10.61 26.59
CA GLU A 32 -25.15 12.02 26.73
C GLU A 32 -26.19 13.01 26.16
N GLY A 33 -27.27 12.52 25.53
CA GLY A 33 -28.30 13.34 24.91
C GLY A 33 -27.90 13.95 23.57
N ARG A 34 -26.85 13.42 22.92
CA ARG A 34 -26.33 13.90 21.64
C ARG A 34 -27.06 13.23 20.48
N ILE A 35 -27.61 14.05 19.58
CA ILE A 35 -28.34 13.57 18.41
C ILE A 35 -27.34 13.16 17.32
N LEU A 36 -27.46 11.92 16.85
CA LEU A 36 -26.67 11.35 15.76
C LEU A 36 -27.57 10.98 14.57
N PRO A 37 -27.05 11.00 13.33
CA PRO A 37 -27.80 10.55 12.18
C PRO A 37 -28.03 9.02 12.25
N PRO A 38 -29.13 8.52 11.66
CA PRO A 38 -29.38 7.09 11.57
C PRO A 38 -28.22 6.39 10.86
N LYS A 39 -27.90 5.18 11.30
CA LYS A 39 -26.83 4.37 10.71
C LYS A 39 -27.17 4.09 9.24
N LYS A 40 -26.37 4.59 8.32
CA LYS A 40 -26.48 4.24 6.90
C LYS A 40 -25.87 2.86 6.68
N THR A 41 -26.71 1.84 6.53
CA THR A 41 -26.30 0.52 6.03
C THR A 41 -26.04 0.64 4.53
N SER A 42 -24.80 0.95 4.14
CA SER A 42 -24.39 0.99 2.75
C SER A 42 -23.75 -0.34 2.33
N GLN A 43 -24.21 -0.93 1.22
CA GLN A 43 -23.51 -2.05 0.57
C GLN A 43 -22.11 -1.65 0.06
N VAL A 44 -21.85 -0.34 -0.08
CA VAL A 44 -20.55 0.23 -0.46
C VAL A 44 -19.51 0.14 0.67
N CYS A 45 -19.88 -0.42 1.84
CA CYS A 45 -18.97 -0.57 2.98
C CYS A 45 -18.10 -1.83 2.93
N ASP A 46 -18.47 -2.88 2.18
CA ASP A 46 -17.62 -4.08 2.07
C ASP A 46 -16.57 -3.92 0.98
N SER A 47 -15.35 -3.55 1.36
CA SER A 47 -14.21 -3.45 0.42
C SER A 47 -13.81 -4.77 -0.24
N ASN A 48 -14.28 -5.92 0.27
CA ASN A 48 -14.00 -7.23 -0.31
C ASN A 48 -14.67 -7.39 -1.68
N VAL A 49 -15.75 -6.63 -1.97
CA VAL A 49 -16.42 -6.68 -3.28
C VAL A 49 -15.51 -6.24 -4.44
N ILE A 50 -14.41 -5.57 -4.16
CA ILE A 50 -13.35 -5.24 -5.13
C ILE A 50 -12.47 -6.48 -5.36
N THR A 51 -13.08 -7.51 -5.95
CA THR A 51 -12.45 -8.80 -6.27
C THR A 51 -13.08 -9.35 -7.55
N PRO A 52 -12.33 -9.96 -8.48
CA PRO A 52 -12.87 -10.55 -9.70
C PRO A 52 -14.04 -11.51 -9.45
N GLY A 53 -15.05 -11.44 -10.30
CA GLY A 53 -16.25 -12.27 -10.21
C GLY A 53 -17.39 -11.67 -9.40
N THR A 54 -17.24 -10.52 -8.74
CA THR A 54 -18.36 -9.84 -8.07
C THR A 54 -19.20 -9.03 -9.05
N GLU A 55 -20.46 -8.79 -8.71
CA GLU A 55 -21.34 -7.91 -9.50
C GLU A 55 -20.75 -6.50 -9.63
N PHE A 56 -20.14 -5.99 -8.55
CA PHE A 56 -19.44 -4.70 -8.56
C PHE A 56 -18.38 -4.62 -9.66
N MET A 57 -17.53 -5.64 -9.80
CA MET A 57 -16.48 -5.64 -10.83
C MET A 57 -17.06 -5.76 -12.24
N ALA A 58 -18.17 -6.48 -12.41
CA ALA A 58 -18.86 -6.55 -13.70
C ALA A 58 -19.46 -5.19 -14.10
N VAL A 59 -20.12 -4.50 -13.18
CA VAL A 59 -20.63 -3.14 -13.40
C VAL A 59 -19.48 -2.16 -13.66
N LEU A 60 -18.39 -2.26 -12.91
CA LEU A 60 -17.20 -1.44 -13.11
C LEU A 60 -16.60 -1.63 -14.51
N SER A 61 -16.49 -2.87 -15.00
CA SER A 61 -16.02 -3.13 -16.37
C SER A 61 -16.90 -2.39 -17.39
N ILE A 62 -18.23 -2.56 -17.34
CA ILE A 62 -19.16 -1.90 -18.27
C ILE A 62 -19.04 -0.36 -18.18
N ALA A 63 -18.94 0.18 -16.96
CA ALA A 63 -18.77 1.62 -16.76
C ALA A 63 -17.44 2.15 -17.33
N LEU A 64 -16.35 1.39 -17.23
CA LEU A 64 -15.05 1.74 -17.81
C LEU A 64 -15.08 1.68 -19.34
N GLN A 65 -15.75 0.69 -19.94
CA GLN A 65 -15.95 0.64 -21.39
C GLN A 65 -16.66 1.90 -21.87
N TYR A 66 -17.80 2.25 -21.26
CA TYR A 66 -18.50 3.51 -21.55
C TYR A 66 -17.61 4.74 -21.36
N TYR A 67 -16.84 4.79 -20.28
CA TYR A 67 -15.92 5.91 -20.01
C TYR A 67 -14.86 6.07 -21.12
N ILE A 68 -14.30 4.96 -21.62
CA ILE A 68 -13.34 4.98 -22.72
C ILE A 68 -14.00 5.51 -23.99
N HIS A 69 -15.20 5.01 -24.35
CA HIS A 69 -15.97 5.55 -25.47
C HIS A 69 -16.26 7.04 -25.31
N LEU A 70 -16.68 7.49 -24.11
CA LEU A 70 -16.97 8.88 -23.81
C LEU A 70 -15.74 9.76 -24.04
N ARG A 71 -14.57 9.34 -23.56
CA ARG A 71 -13.31 10.08 -23.70
C ARG A 71 -12.83 10.10 -25.14
N LEU A 72 -12.80 8.97 -25.83
CA LEU A 72 -12.35 8.91 -27.23
C LEU A 72 -13.26 9.70 -28.19
N ASN A 73 -14.56 9.81 -27.91
CA ASN A 73 -15.48 10.61 -28.72
C ASN A 73 -15.39 12.12 -28.45
N TYR A 74 -15.23 12.53 -27.19
CA TYR A 74 -15.45 13.93 -26.79
C TYR A 74 -14.23 14.64 -26.19
N ASP A 75 -13.18 13.93 -25.81
CA ASP A 75 -11.94 14.52 -25.26
C ASP A 75 -10.86 14.62 -26.36
N PRO A 76 -10.47 15.84 -26.78
CA PRO A 76 -9.43 16.01 -27.80
C PRO A 76 -8.08 15.39 -27.43
N GLY A 77 -7.77 15.27 -26.13
CA GLY A 77 -6.54 14.64 -25.65
C GLY A 77 -6.47 13.13 -25.91
N TRP A 78 -7.61 12.49 -26.16
CA TRP A 78 -7.71 11.04 -26.39
C TRP A 78 -7.78 10.69 -27.89
N ARG A 79 -7.90 11.67 -28.80
CA ARG A 79 -8.20 11.40 -30.22
C ARG A 79 -7.21 10.46 -30.93
N ASN A 80 -5.93 10.54 -30.55
CA ASN A 80 -4.82 9.83 -31.21
C ASN A 80 -4.16 8.77 -30.31
N ILE A 81 -4.84 8.30 -29.27
CA ILE A 81 -4.33 7.24 -28.40
C ILE A 81 -5.04 5.92 -28.68
N LYS A 82 -4.34 4.82 -28.40
CA LYS A 82 -4.92 3.49 -28.30
C LYS A 82 -5.21 3.23 -26.82
N VAL A 83 -6.35 2.64 -26.51
CA VAL A 83 -6.71 2.30 -25.13
C VAL A 83 -6.90 0.80 -25.04
N ILE A 84 -6.22 0.15 -24.11
CA ILE A 84 -6.41 -1.28 -23.81
C ILE A 84 -7.06 -1.38 -22.43
N LEU A 85 -8.22 -2.05 -22.36
CA LEU A 85 -8.87 -2.40 -21.10
C LEU A 85 -8.66 -3.88 -20.83
N SER A 86 -7.93 -4.18 -19.76
CA SER A 86 -7.76 -5.53 -19.23
C SER A 86 -8.55 -5.66 -17.93
N ASP A 87 -9.81 -6.07 -18.03
CA ASP A 87 -10.72 -6.09 -16.88
C ASP A 87 -10.48 -7.28 -15.92
N ALA A 88 -11.37 -7.45 -14.95
CA ALA A 88 -11.26 -8.48 -13.92
C ALA A 88 -11.49 -9.91 -14.43
N ASN A 89 -12.07 -10.09 -15.62
CA ASN A 89 -12.29 -11.40 -16.23
C ASN A 89 -11.09 -11.88 -17.06
N VAL A 90 -10.07 -11.02 -17.25
CA VAL A 90 -8.76 -11.42 -17.77
C VAL A 90 -7.87 -11.86 -16.59
N PRO A 91 -7.47 -13.16 -16.51
CA PRO A 91 -6.71 -13.68 -15.39
C PRO A 91 -5.35 -13.01 -15.19
N GLY A 92 -4.95 -12.84 -13.93
CA GLY A 92 -3.68 -12.24 -13.54
C GLY A 92 -3.84 -10.91 -12.80
N GLU A 93 -2.87 -10.62 -11.93
CA GLU A 93 -2.85 -9.36 -11.17
C GLU A 93 -2.57 -8.18 -12.09
N GLY A 94 -3.20 -7.03 -11.82
CA GLY A 94 -3.16 -5.87 -12.72
C GLY A 94 -1.73 -5.43 -13.07
N GLU A 95 -0.84 -5.37 -12.06
CA GLU A 95 0.57 -5.05 -12.27
C GLU A 95 1.27 -6.08 -13.16
N HIS A 96 1.05 -7.38 -12.95
CA HIS A 96 1.68 -8.42 -13.76
C HIS A 96 1.11 -8.51 -15.18
N LYS A 97 -0.17 -8.14 -15.40
CA LYS A 97 -0.74 -8.00 -16.75
C LYS A 97 -0.03 -6.88 -17.52
N VAL A 98 0.17 -5.73 -16.88
CA VAL A 98 0.92 -4.60 -17.47
C VAL A 98 2.37 -4.99 -17.76
N MET A 99 3.07 -5.61 -16.79
CA MET A 99 4.46 -6.02 -16.99
C MET A 99 4.59 -7.08 -18.08
N SER A 100 3.63 -8.01 -18.17
CA SER A 100 3.59 -9.00 -19.25
C SER A 100 3.41 -8.34 -20.60
N TYR A 101 2.52 -7.34 -20.72
CA TYR A 101 2.39 -6.56 -21.94
C TYR A 101 3.72 -5.89 -22.33
N ILE A 102 4.39 -5.19 -21.40
CA ILE A 102 5.66 -4.51 -21.69
C ILE A 102 6.74 -5.50 -22.16
N ARG A 103 6.92 -6.62 -21.44
CA ARG A 103 7.90 -7.65 -21.82
C ARG A 103 7.60 -8.28 -23.18
N LEU A 104 6.33 -8.57 -23.46
CA LEU A 104 5.92 -9.14 -24.75
C LEU A 104 6.17 -8.15 -25.89
N GLN A 105 5.82 -6.87 -25.73
CA GLN A 105 6.09 -5.85 -26.75
C GLN A 105 7.58 -5.70 -27.02
N ARG A 106 8.41 -5.62 -25.96
CA ARG A 106 9.87 -5.49 -26.06
C ARG A 106 10.53 -6.61 -26.89
N ASN A 107 9.99 -7.82 -26.83
CA ASN A 107 10.52 -8.98 -27.54
C ASN A 107 10.09 -9.05 -29.01
N LEU A 108 9.21 -8.16 -29.47
CA LEU A 108 8.67 -8.19 -30.84
C LEU A 108 9.43 -7.23 -31.78
N PRO A 109 9.63 -7.62 -33.05
CA PRO A 109 10.22 -6.73 -34.06
C PRO A 109 9.39 -5.44 -34.22
N GLY A 110 10.08 -4.31 -34.34
CA GLY A 110 9.45 -2.99 -34.49
C GLY A 110 9.17 -2.25 -33.18
N TYR A 111 9.44 -2.85 -32.03
CA TYR A 111 9.40 -2.17 -30.73
C TYR A 111 10.40 -1.01 -30.68
N ASP A 112 9.96 0.16 -30.19
CA ASP A 112 10.86 1.29 -29.91
C ASP A 112 11.51 1.12 -28.53
N PRO A 113 12.83 0.86 -28.44
CA PRO A 113 13.53 0.71 -27.17
C PRO A 113 13.58 2.00 -26.32
N ASN A 114 13.18 3.14 -26.89
CA ASN A 114 13.08 4.43 -26.19
C ASN A 114 11.64 4.78 -25.78
N THR A 115 10.71 3.83 -25.86
CA THR A 115 9.35 4.00 -25.34
C THR A 115 9.41 4.45 -23.88
N ARG A 116 8.68 5.52 -23.55
CA ARG A 116 8.65 6.10 -22.21
C ARG A 116 7.43 5.57 -21.46
N HIS A 117 7.68 4.73 -20.46
CA HIS A 117 6.65 4.11 -19.64
C HIS A 117 6.36 4.95 -18.39
N CYS A 118 5.08 5.16 -18.10
CA CYS A 118 4.61 5.77 -16.86
C CYS A 118 3.55 4.86 -16.23
N LEU A 119 3.88 4.23 -15.10
CA LEU A 119 2.98 3.36 -14.38
C LEU A 119 2.40 4.06 -13.16
N TYR A 120 1.08 4.02 -12.99
CA TYR A 120 0.44 4.54 -11.78
C TYR A 120 0.23 3.43 -10.74
N GLY A 121 0.66 3.67 -9.50
CA GLY A 121 0.34 2.79 -8.38
C GLY A 121 1.11 3.10 -7.11
N LEU A 122 0.64 2.55 -5.98
CA LEU A 122 1.20 2.80 -4.64
C LEU A 122 2.06 1.65 -4.11
N ASP A 123 1.97 0.49 -4.73
CA ASP A 123 2.60 -0.74 -4.25
C ASP A 123 4.13 -0.68 -4.42
N ALA A 124 4.84 -1.27 -3.46
CA ALA A 124 6.31 -1.29 -3.46
C ALA A 124 6.86 -2.22 -4.56
N ASP A 125 6.14 -3.29 -4.87
CA ASP A 125 6.49 -4.31 -5.87
C ASP A 125 6.62 -3.69 -7.26
N LEU A 126 5.91 -2.60 -7.55
CA LEU A 126 6.03 -1.85 -8.81
C LEU A 126 7.45 -1.36 -9.07
N ILE A 127 8.22 -1.04 -8.04
CA ILE A 127 9.63 -0.62 -8.19
C ILE A 127 10.47 -1.78 -8.72
N MET A 128 10.29 -2.96 -8.12
CA MET A 128 11.02 -4.18 -8.49
C MET A 128 10.60 -4.68 -9.86
N LEU A 129 9.29 -4.66 -10.15
CA LEU A 129 8.76 -5.02 -11.46
C LEU A 129 9.26 -4.07 -12.55
N ALA A 130 9.27 -2.75 -12.31
CA ALA A 130 9.79 -1.79 -13.27
C ALA A 130 11.29 -1.98 -13.54
N LEU A 131 12.09 -2.27 -12.51
CA LEU A 131 13.51 -2.64 -12.68
C LEU A 131 13.66 -3.92 -13.52
N ALA A 132 12.84 -4.95 -13.26
CA ALA A 132 12.84 -6.23 -13.97
C ALA A 132 12.43 -6.14 -15.45
N THR A 133 11.79 -5.03 -15.87
CA THR A 133 11.52 -4.81 -17.31
C THR A 133 12.78 -4.49 -18.09
N HIS A 134 13.84 -4.01 -17.43
CA HIS A 134 15.04 -3.45 -18.05
C HIS A 134 14.76 -2.35 -19.08
N GLU A 135 13.61 -1.66 -18.99
CA GLU A 135 13.29 -0.51 -19.82
C GLU A 135 14.03 0.72 -19.29
N VAL A 136 14.72 1.43 -20.19
CA VAL A 136 15.54 2.59 -19.80
C VAL A 136 14.65 3.72 -19.29
N HIS A 137 13.54 4.01 -19.98
CA HIS A 137 12.67 5.14 -19.67
C HIS A 137 11.41 4.70 -18.95
N PHE A 138 11.55 4.33 -17.67
CA PHE A 138 10.41 3.94 -16.82
C PHE A 138 10.25 4.88 -15.62
N SER A 139 9.04 5.39 -15.42
CA SER A 139 8.65 6.17 -14.24
C SER A 139 7.42 5.55 -13.55
N ILE A 140 7.35 5.70 -12.23
CA ILE A 140 6.16 5.38 -11.43
C ILE A 140 5.53 6.68 -10.93
N LEU A 141 4.26 6.90 -11.24
CA LEU A 141 3.46 8.01 -10.74
C LEU A 141 2.66 7.54 -9.52
N ARG A 142 2.73 8.29 -8.42
CA ARG A 142 1.99 7.94 -7.20
C ARG A 142 1.60 9.15 -6.37
N GLU A 143 0.57 9.01 -5.55
CA GLU A 143 0.21 10.02 -4.55
C GLU A 143 1.34 10.17 -3.52
N VAL A 144 1.59 11.40 -3.07
CA VAL A 144 2.47 11.65 -1.93
C VAL A 144 1.78 11.19 -0.66
N VAL A 145 2.38 10.22 0.04
CA VAL A 145 1.89 9.70 1.31
C VAL A 145 2.46 10.55 2.45
N PHE A 146 1.62 11.36 3.09
CA PHE A 146 1.98 12.09 4.30
C PHE A 146 1.74 11.23 5.54
N THR A 147 2.80 10.85 6.25
CA THR A 147 2.66 10.08 7.50
C THR A 147 2.35 11.02 8.67
N PRO A 148 1.22 10.87 9.38
CA PRO A 148 0.88 11.73 10.52
C PRO A 148 1.94 11.60 11.64
N GLY A 149 2.57 12.71 12.02
CA GLY A 149 3.64 12.75 13.04
C GLY A 149 5.07 12.72 12.49
N GLN A 150 5.27 12.27 11.24
CA GLN A 150 6.42 12.64 10.42
C GLN A 150 5.97 13.76 9.48
N GLN A 151 5.80 14.97 10.03
CA GLN A 151 5.85 16.13 9.14
C GLN A 151 7.28 16.19 8.63
N ASP A 152 7.51 15.67 7.42
CA ASP A 152 8.81 15.69 6.77
C ASP A 152 9.24 17.14 6.65
N LYS A 153 10.10 17.51 7.58
CA LYS A 153 10.85 18.75 7.53
C LYS A 153 11.73 18.61 6.31
N CYS A 154 11.54 19.48 5.33
CA CYS A 154 12.41 19.63 4.19
C CYS A 154 13.87 19.52 4.65
N PHE A 155 14.61 18.56 4.09
CA PHE A 155 15.96 18.25 4.56
C PHE A 155 16.91 19.45 4.51
N LEU A 156 16.63 20.42 3.63
CA LEU A 156 17.44 21.63 3.47
C LEU A 156 17.09 22.74 4.46
N CYS A 157 15.82 23.03 4.70
CA CYS A 157 15.41 24.19 5.52
C CYS A 157 14.67 23.84 6.83
N GLY A 158 14.39 22.56 7.04
CA GLY A 158 13.69 22.06 8.22
C GLY A 158 12.19 22.39 8.27
N GLN A 159 11.60 22.93 7.20
CA GLN A 159 10.20 23.35 7.16
C GLN A 159 9.29 22.27 6.56
N VAL A 160 8.04 22.24 6.99
CA VAL A 160 7.05 21.24 6.58
C VAL A 160 6.27 21.76 5.37
N GLY A 161 5.76 20.86 4.52
CA GLY A 161 4.87 21.21 3.40
C GLY A 161 5.54 21.40 2.03
N HIS A 162 6.82 21.04 1.87
CA HIS A 162 7.47 20.97 0.55
C HIS A 162 8.62 19.96 0.53
N LEU A 163 8.98 19.44 -0.64
CA LEU A 163 10.13 18.57 -0.85
C LEU A 163 11.44 19.39 -0.89
N ALA A 164 12.57 18.75 -0.60
CA ALA A 164 13.87 19.42 -0.66
C ALA A 164 14.17 20.02 -2.05
N ALA A 165 13.69 19.39 -3.12
CA ALA A 165 13.82 19.90 -4.49
C ALA A 165 13.12 21.25 -4.70
N ASP A 166 12.02 21.50 -3.99
CA ASP A 166 11.20 22.72 -4.11
C ASP A 166 11.56 23.77 -3.05
N CYS A 167 12.67 23.56 -2.33
CA CYS A 167 13.05 24.42 -1.23
C CYS A 167 13.61 25.77 -1.73
N GLN A 168 12.88 26.86 -1.46
CA GLN A 168 13.37 28.21 -1.76
C GLN A 168 14.41 28.75 -0.77
N GLY A 169 14.80 27.98 0.27
CA GLY A 169 15.84 28.37 1.24
C GLY A 169 15.51 29.56 2.14
N LYS A 170 14.25 30.06 2.15
CA LYS A 170 13.85 31.23 2.94
C LYS A 170 13.31 30.83 4.32
N VAL A 171 13.69 31.58 5.35
CA VAL A 171 13.17 31.42 6.73
C VAL A 171 11.69 31.81 6.79
N LYS A 172 10.88 31.03 7.51
CA LYS A 172 9.42 31.24 7.68
C LYS A 172 9.10 32.69 8.07
N ARG A 173 8.30 33.41 7.25
CA ARG A 173 7.55 34.58 7.73
C ARG A 173 6.42 34.06 8.61
N LYS A 174 6.37 34.50 9.88
CA LYS A 174 5.19 34.28 10.73
C LYS A 174 3.98 34.96 10.07
N SER A 175 2.92 34.22 9.84
CA SER A 175 1.62 34.74 9.41
C SER A 175 0.58 34.36 10.46
N GLY A 176 0.05 35.35 11.18
CA GLY A 176 -1.17 35.24 11.99
C GLY A 176 -1.06 34.62 13.39
N GLU A 177 -1.98 35.00 14.27
CA GLU A 177 -2.10 34.56 15.67
C GLU A 177 -3.15 33.45 15.89
N PHE A 178 -4.00 33.14 14.90
CA PHE A 178 -4.98 32.06 14.96
C PHE A 178 -5.15 31.43 13.56
N ASP A 179 -4.89 30.13 13.44
CA ASP A 179 -5.13 29.32 12.23
C ASP A 179 -6.64 29.17 12.00
N GLU A 180 -7.28 30.23 11.48
CA GLU A 180 -8.68 30.18 11.07
C GLU A 180 -8.80 29.32 9.80
N LYS A 181 -9.34 28.10 9.95
CA LYS A 181 -9.73 27.25 8.83
C LYS A 181 -10.91 27.90 8.11
N GLY A 182 -10.65 28.45 6.93
CA GLY A 182 -11.70 28.93 6.03
C GLY A 182 -12.69 27.82 5.70
N GLU A 183 -13.98 28.14 5.85
CA GLU A 183 -15.09 27.29 5.44
C GLU A 183 -15.11 27.14 3.93
N GLY A 184 -14.88 25.91 3.48
CA GLY A 184 -15.01 25.49 2.10
C GLY A 184 -14.42 24.09 1.99
N VAL A 185 -15.25 23.10 1.65
CA VAL A 185 -14.77 21.76 1.29
C VAL A 185 -14.04 21.87 -0.05
N VAL A 186 -12.83 22.41 -0.02
CA VAL A 186 -11.86 22.26 -1.09
C VAL A 186 -11.36 20.84 -0.95
N PHE A 187 -11.69 19.96 -1.89
CA PHE A 187 -10.97 18.70 -2.03
C PHE A 187 -9.49 19.06 -2.17
N GLU A 188 -8.70 18.96 -1.10
CA GLU A 188 -7.26 19.12 -1.14
C GLU A 188 -6.72 18.04 -2.09
N LYS A 189 -6.44 18.44 -3.34
CA LYS A 189 -5.81 17.55 -4.32
C LYS A 189 -4.47 17.13 -3.72
N LYS A 190 -4.34 15.85 -3.37
CA LYS A 190 -3.06 15.31 -2.94
C LYS A 190 -2.04 15.51 -4.06
N PRO A 191 -0.83 15.99 -3.75
CA PRO A 191 0.21 16.10 -4.75
C PRO A 191 0.63 14.70 -5.23
N PHE A 192 0.99 14.61 -6.51
CA PHE A 192 1.60 13.41 -7.08
C PHE A 192 3.12 13.57 -7.14
N GLN A 193 3.83 12.45 -7.15
CA GLN A 193 5.28 12.40 -7.37
C GLN A 193 5.64 11.36 -8.42
N PHE A 194 6.74 11.61 -9.13
CA PHE A 194 7.39 10.65 -10.01
C PHE A 194 8.54 9.97 -9.28
N LEU A 195 8.60 8.64 -9.36
CA LEU A 195 9.78 7.84 -9.07
C LEU A 195 10.41 7.43 -10.40
N ASN A 196 11.58 7.97 -10.71
CA ASN A 196 12.28 7.69 -11.96
C ASN A 196 13.21 6.48 -11.79
N ILE A 197 12.92 5.41 -12.53
CA ILE A 197 13.64 4.14 -12.40
C ILE A 197 15.05 4.25 -12.96
N TRP A 198 15.29 5.04 -14.02
CA TRP A 198 16.64 5.28 -14.53
C TRP A 198 17.55 5.94 -13.49
N THR A 199 17.03 6.91 -12.73
CA THR A 199 17.79 7.52 -11.63
C THR A 199 18.08 6.50 -10.52
N LEU A 200 17.11 5.65 -10.18
CA LEU A 200 17.35 4.56 -9.23
C LEU A 200 18.44 3.59 -9.74
N ARG A 201 18.45 3.29 -11.03
CA ARG A 201 19.48 2.45 -11.65
C ARG A 201 20.87 3.06 -11.53
N GLU A 202 21.04 4.37 -11.74
CA GLU A 202 22.31 5.08 -11.51
C GLU A 202 22.76 4.96 -10.04
N TYR A 203 21.84 5.08 -9.07
CA TYR A 203 22.14 4.87 -7.65
C TYR A 203 22.56 3.43 -7.36
N LEU A 204 21.88 2.44 -7.95
CA LEU A 204 22.20 1.03 -7.81
C LEU A 204 23.57 0.72 -8.42
N GLU A 205 23.89 1.23 -9.61
CA GLU A 205 25.19 1.04 -10.25
C GLU A 205 26.33 1.54 -9.36
N TYR A 206 26.15 2.70 -8.73
CA TYR A 206 27.12 3.25 -7.79
C TYR A 206 27.23 2.41 -6.51
N GLU A 207 26.10 2.08 -5.86
CA GLU A 207 26.09 1.37 -4.57
C GLU A 207 26.54 -0.10 -4.70
N MET A 208 26.24 -0.74 -5.83
CA MET A 208 26.52 -2.16 -6.09
C MET A 208 27.87 -2.41 -6.75
N ARG A 209 28.70 -1.39 -6.92
CA ARG A 209 30.03 -1.53 -7.53
C ARG A 209 30.89 -2.57 -6.80
N ILE A 210 31.21 -3.65 -7.49
CA ILE A 210 32.03 -4.74 -6.95
C ILE A 210 33.52 -4.36 -6.99
N PRO A 211 34.24 -4.38 -5.86
CA PRO A 211 35.68 -4.14 -5.85
C PRO A 211 36.44 -5.35 -6.38
N ASN A 212 37.35 -5.13 -7.34
CA ASN A 212 38.19 -6.19 -7.95
C ASN A 212 37.38 -7.40 -8.45
N PRO A 213 36.43 -7.18 -9.37
CA PRO A 213 35.54 -8.24 -9.81
C PRO A 213 36.33 -9.35 -10.54
N PRO A 214 35.90 -10.62 -10.42
CA PRO A 214 36.57 -11.75 -11.08
C PRO A 214 36.43 -11.74 -12.62
N PHE A 215 35.49 -10.97 -13.16
CA PHE A 215 35.21 -10.80 -14.59
C PHE A 215 34.54 -9.43 -14.83
N GLU A 216 34.29 -9.08 -16.10
CA GLU A 216 33.58 -7.85 -16.46
C GLU A 216 32.12 -7.89 -16.00
N ILE A 217 31.74 -6.92 -15.16
CA ILE A 217 30.40 -6.89 -14.55
C ILE A 217 29.38 -6.37 -15.57
N ASP A 218 28.32 -7.14 -15.74
CA ASP A 218 27.09 -6.77 -16.42
C ASP A 218 26.13 -6.18 -15.38
N PHE A 219 25.81 -4.90 -15.57
CA PHE A 219 24.95 -4.18 -14.65
C PHE A 219 23.51 -4.72 -14.65
N GLU A 220 23.00 -5.26 -15.76
CA GLU A 220 21.64 -5.82 -15.80
C GLU A 220 21.52 -7.03 -14.88
N CYS A 221 22.54 -7.91 -14.85
CA CYS A 221 22.57 -9.03 -13.90
C CYS A 221 22.70 -8.59 -12.44
N ILE A 222 23.34 -7.44 -12.17
CA ILE A 222 23.38 -6.85 -10.82
C ILE A 222 22.00 -6.35 -10.39
N VAL A 223 21.21 -5.79 -11.31
CA VAL A 223 19.83 -5.41 -11.06
C VAL A 223 18.98 -6.65 -10.75
N ASP A 224 19.14 -7.73 -11.52
CA ASP A 224 18.47 -9.02 -11.26
C ASP A 224 18.78 -9.55 -9.86
N ASP A 225 20.06 -9.56 -9.49
CA ASP A 225 20.50 -10.01 -8.17
C ASP A 225 19.98 -9.10 -7.05
N PHE A 226 19.89 -7.79 -7.27
CA PHE A 226 19.29 -6.86 -6.32
C PHE A 226 17.81 -7.19 -6.07
N ILE A 227 17.04 -7.40 -7.14
CA ILE A 227 15.62 -7.79 -7.05
C ILE A 227 15.49 -9.12 -6.32
N PHE A 228 16.30 -10.12 -6.69
CA PHE A 228 16.29 -11.44 -6.06
C PHE A 228 16.66 -11.38 -4.57
N MET A 229 17.65 -10.55 -4.19
CA MET A 229 17.98 -10.30 -2.79
C MET A 229 16.79 -9.70 -2.01
N CYS A 230 16.04 -8.78 -2.63
CA CYS A 230 14.86 -8.20 -2.00
C CYS A 230 13.76 -9.22 -1.71
N PHE A 231 13.65 -10.32 -2.47
CA PHE A 231 12.67 -11.37 -2.20
C PHE A 231 12.85 -12.04 -0.83
N PHE A 232 14.09 -12.14 -0.31
CA PHE A 232 14.36 -12.67 1.04
C PHE A 232 13.84 -11.78 2.17
N VAL A 233 13.65 -10.49 1.91
CA VAL A 233 13.16 -9.53 2.90
C VAL A 233 11.64 -9.63 3.07
N GLY A 234 10.94 -10.32 2.17
CA GLY A 234 9.50 -10.52 2.20
C GLY A 234 8.83 -9.95 0.95
N ASN A 235 7.79 -10.64 0.52
CA ASN A 235 6.97 -10.30 -0.64
C ASN A 235 5.54 -10.84 -0.42
N ASP A 236 4.66 -10.67 -1.39
CA ASP A 236 3.26 -11.07 -1.24
C ASP A 236 3.02 -12.59 -1.21
N PHE A 237 4.01 -13.39 -1.65
CA PHE A 237 3.92 -14.85 -1.81
C PHE A 237 4.62 -15.63 -0.71
N LEU A 238 5.65 -15.05 -0.10
CA LEU A 238 6.45 -15.66 0.95
C LEU A 238 6.46 -14.82 2.23
N PRO A 239 6.34 -15.45 3.41
CA PRO A 239 6.51 -14.73 4.66
C PRO A 239 7.92 -14.15 4.77
N HIS A 240 8.00 -13.01 5.45
CA HIS A 240 9.26 -12.38 5.82
C HIS A 240 10.13 -13.35 6.61
N MET A 241 11.40 -13.47 6.21
CA MET A 241 12.39 -14.25 6.94
C MET A 241 12.69 -13.60 8.29
N PRO A 242 12.59 -14.31 9.43
CA PRO A 242 12.77 -13.71 10.77
C PRO A 242 14.06 -12.87 10.90
N THR A 243 15.11 -13.27 10.19
CA THR A 243 16.44 -12.66 10.15
C THR A 243 16.48 -11.25 9.54
N LEU A 244 15.60 -10.91 8.58
CA LEU A 244 15.82 -9.78 7.66
C LEU A 244 14.74 -8.70 7.70
N GLU A 245 14.76 -7.76 8.64
CA GLU A 245 13.77 -6.66 8.68
C GLU A 245 14.27 -5.36 8.02
N ILE A 246 13.49 -4.76 7.10
CA ILE A 246 13.85 -3.50 6.40
C ILE A 246 14.20 -2.39 7.40
N ARG A 247 13.39 -2.25 8.47
CA ARG A 247 13.57 -1.22 9.51
C ARG A 247 14.88 -1.38 10.29
N GLU A 248 15.49 -2.57 10.24
CA GLU A 248 16.77 -2.89 10.88
C GLU A 248 17.96 -2.79 9.92
N GLY A 249 17.74 -2.40 8.66
CA GLY A 249 18.77 -2.27 7.64
C GLY A 249 19.07 -3.57 6.89
N ALA A 250 18.09 -4.47 6.75
CA ALA A 250 18.27 -5.75 6.07
C ALA A 250 18.80 -5.61 4.64
N ILE A 251 18.30 -4.64 3.86
CA ILE A 251 18.78 -4.40 2.49
C ILE A 251 20.27 -4.04 2.52
N ASN A 252 20.70 -3.12 3.39
CA ASN A 252 22.11 -2.75 3.54
C ASN A 252 23.00 -3.95 3.91
N LEU A 253 22.52 -4.84 4.78
CA LEU A 253 23.22 -6.07 5.12
C LEU A 253 23.37 -6.97 3.89
N LEU A 254 22.28 -7.22 3.15
CA LEU A 254 22.30 -8.05 1.94
C LEU A 254 23.29 -7.51 0.91
N LEU A 255 23.26 -6.20 0.62
CA LEU A 255 24.21 -5.58 -0.32
C LEU A 255 25.65 -5.70 0.16
N ALA A 256 25.91 -5.50 1.45
CA ALA A 256 27.25 -5.60 2.01
C ALA A 256 27.81 -7.03 1.94
N VAL A 257 26.99 -8.03 2.28
CA VAL A 257 27.36 -9.45 2.18
C VAL A 257 27.56 -9.84 0.72
N TYR A 258 26.67 -9.42 -0.18
CA TYR A 258 26.76 -9.71 -1.60
C TYR A 258 28.08 -9.20 -2.18
N LYS A 259 28.42 -7.92 -1.95
CA LYS A 259 29.68 -7.31 -2.40
C LYS A 259 30.92 -8.05 -1.85
N LYS A 260 30.87 -8.48 -0.59
CA LYS A 260 31.97 -9.20 0.06
C LYS A 260 32.14 -10.61 -0.49
N GLU A 261 31.03 -11.31 -0.73
CA GLU A 261 31.03 -12.73 -1.10
C GLU A 261 31.07 -12.95 -2.62
N PHE A 262 30.80 -11.92 -3.44
CA PHE A 262 30.70 -12.02 -4.92
C PHE A 262 31.86 -12.76 -5.58
N ARG A 263 33.10 -12.43 -5.18
CA ARG A 263 34.30 -13.08 -5.71
C ARG A 263 34.38 -14.56 -5.37
N PHE A 264 33.91 -14.95 -4.18
CA PHE A 264 33.93 -16.33 -3.72
C PHE A 264 32.81 -17.17 -4.33
N MET A 265 31.64 -16.55 -4.58
CA MET A 265 30.52 -17.17 -5.29
C MET A 265 30.83 -17.41 -6.78
N GLY A 266 31.73 -16.62 -7.35
CA GLY A 266 32.17 -16.76 -8.74
C GLY A 266 31.11 -16.35 -9.77
N GLY A 267 30.15 -15.51 -9.39
CA GLY A 267 29.19 -14.88 -10.29
C GLY A 267 27.85 -14.53 -9.64
N TYR A 268 26.87 -14.18 -10.48
CA TYR A 268 25.53 -13.71 -10.09
C TYR A 268 24.68 -14.80 -9.42
N LEU A 269 23.75 -14.39 -8.56
CA LEU A 269 22.78 -15.24 -7.88
C LEU A 269 21.69 -15.73 -8.84
N ALA A 270 21.24 -14.86 -9.74
CA ALA A 270 20.21 -15.11 -10.73
C ALA A 270 20.68 -14.70 -12.13
N ASN A 271 20.03 -15.27 -13.13
CA ASN A 271 20.09 -14.83 -14.52
C ASN A 271 18.65 -14.79 -15.03
N SER A 272 18.04 -13.60 -15.03
CA SER A 272 16.62 -13.40 -15.30
C SER A 272 15.75 -14.33 -14.44
N SER A 273 15.02 -15.27 -15.05
CA SER A 273 14.09 -16.18 -14.35
C SER A 273 14.75 -17.33 -13.58
N LYS A 274 16.07 -17.54 -13.69
CA LYS A 274 16.75 -18.73 -13.15
C LYS A 274 17.76 -18.38 -12.06
N ALA A 275 17.55 -18.94 -10.86
CA ALA A 275 18.47 -18.83 -9.74
C ALA A 275 19.57 -19.91 -9.79
N ASN A 276 20.81 -19.53 -9.48
CA ASN A 276 21.91 -20.47 -9.25
C ASN A 276 21.91 -20.91 -7.78
N LEU A 277 21.24 -22.02 -7.49
CA LEU A 277 21.01 -22.49 -6.11
C LEU A 277 22.28 -22.67 -5.28
N LYS A 278 23.40 -23.08 -5.91
CA LYS A 278 24.69 -23.19 -5.22
C LYS A 278 25.22 -21.84 -4.73
N ARG A 279 25.10 -20.80 -5.56
CA ARG A 279 25.51 -19.43 -5.18
C ARG A 279 24.54 -18.82 -4.19
N VAL A 280 23.24 -19.07 -4.35
CA VAL A 280 22.21 -18.66 -3.39
C VAL A 280 22.47 -19.25 -2.01
N GLU A 281 22.81 -20.53 -1.93
CA GLU A 281 23.18 -21.19 -0.67
C GLU A 281 24.41 -20.52 -0.03
N HIS A 282 25.48 -20.29 -0.79
CA HIS A 282 26.67 -19.58 -0.29
C HIS A 282 26.31 -18.22 0.30
N PHE A 283 25.56 -17.43 -0.48
CA PHE A 283 25.15 -16.08 -0.09
C PHE A 283 24.32 -16.07 1.19
N ILE A 284 23.26 -16.88 1.24
CA ILE A 284 22.33 -16.87 2.37
C ILE A 284 22.94 -17.48 3.63
N GLN A 285 23.87 -18.44 3.50
CA GLN A 285 24.65 -18.94 4.64
C GLN A 285 25.59 -17.85 5.20
N ALA A 286 26.19 -17.03 4.34
CA ALA A 286 26.98 -15.89 4.78
C ALA A 286 26.11 -14.85 5.52
N VAL A 287 24.88 -14.60 5.06
CA VAL A 287 23.90 -13.78 5.79
C VAL A 287 23.51 -14.43 7.12
N GLY A 288 23.29 -15.74 7.13
CA GLY A 288 22.97 -16.54 8.32
C GLY A 288 24.02 -16.44 9.43
N SER A 289 25.29 -16.21 9.09
CA SER A 289 26.36 -15.99 10.09
C SER A 289 26.16 -14.73 10.97
N TYR A 290 25.27 -13.81 10.57
CA TYR A 290 24.94 -12.61 11.33
C TYR A 290 23.70 -12.76 12.21
N GLU A 291 22.97 -13.88 12.14
CA GLU A 291 21.67 -14.08 12.82
C GLU A 291 21.70 -13.82 14.32
N ASP A 292 22.62 -14.46 15.04
CA ASP A 292 22.71 -14.30 16.49
C ASP A 292 22.94 -12.83 16.88
N ASN A 293 23.80 -12.13 16.14
CA ASN A 293 24.08 -10.71 16.38
C ASN A 293 22.86 -9.83 16.10
N ILE A 294 22.11 -10.14 15.04
CA ILE A 294 20.86 -9.44 14.68
C ILE A 294 19.84 -9.62 15.80
N PHE A 295 19.57 -10.86 16.21
CA PHE A 295 18.56 -11.15 17.23
C PHE A 295 18.94 -10.60 18.60
N GLN A 296 20.20 -10.70 19.01
CA GLN A 296 20.66 -10.06 20.25
C GLN A 296 20.49 -8.54 20.22
N LYS A 297 20.77 -7.89 19.07
CA LYS A 297 20.55 -6.45 18.91
C LYS A 297 19.07 -6.11 18.97
N ARG A 298 18.21 -6.88 18.31
CA ARG A 298 16.75 -6.73 18.31
C ARG A 298 16.18 -6.86 19.74
N ALA A 299 16.56 -7.90 20.48
CA ALA A 299 16.15 -8.10 21.86
C ALA A 299 16.53 -6.92 22.76
N ARG A 300 17.76 -6.41 22.66
CA ARG A 300 18.22 -5.23 23.43
C ARG A 300 17.43 -3.96 23.09
N LEU A 301 17.10 -3.74 21.81
CA LEU A 301 16.32 -2.58 21.38
C LEU A 301 14.86 -2.68 21.86
N HIS A 302 14.27 -3.87 21.77
CA HIS A 302 12.92 -4.13 22.27
C HIS A 302 12.83 -3.89 23.78
N GLN A 303 13.80 -4.39 24.56
CA GLN A 303 13.86 -4.16 26.01
C GLN A 303 13.91 -2.67 26.35
N ARG A 304 14.75 -1.88 25.64
CA ARG A 304 14.83 -0.42 25.82
C ARG A 304 13.52 0.28 25.48
N GLN A 305 12.82 -0.18 24.45
CA GLN A 305 11.51 0.37 24.06
C GLN A 305 10.45 0.09 25.12
N VAL A 306 10.38 -1.14 25.62
CA VAL A 306 9.45 -1.53 26.70
C VAL A 306 9.72 -0.71 27.97
N GLU A 307 10.99 -0.54 28.36
CA GLU A 307 11.36 0.30 29.50
C GLU A 307 10.95 1.77 29.31
N ARG A 308 11.12 2.31 28.11
CA ARG A 308 10.69 3.68 27.79
C ARG A 308 9.17 3.82 27.90
N ILE A 309 8.40 2.89 27.33
CA ILE A 309 6.94 2.90 27.41
C ILE A 309 6.47 2.81 28.87
N LYS A 310 7.10 1.96 29.69
CA LYS A 310 6.82 1.88 31.13
C LYS A 310 7.08 3.20 31.85
N ARG A 311 8.17 3.91 31.51
CA ARG A 311 8.48 5.24 32.07
C ARG A 311 7.46 6.28 31.65
N ASP A 312 7.12 6.34 30.36
CA ASP A 312 6.17 7.30 29.81
C ASP A 312 4.77 7.09 30.42
N LYS A 313 4.30 5.84 30.55
CA LYS A 313 3.05 5.50 31.26
C LYS A 313 3.09 5.88 32.73
N ALA A 314 4.21 5.63 33.41
CA ALA A 314 4.37 6.00 34.82
C ALA A 314 4.36 7.52 35.02
N GLN A 315 4.91 8.29 34.08
CA GLN A 315 4.89 9.75 34.10
C GLN A 315 3.49 10.30 33.82
N ALA A 316 2.79 9.76 32.82
CA ALA A 316 1.40 10.14 32.52
C ALA A 316 0.46 9.87 33.71
N ARG A 317 0.64 8.75 34.43
CA ARG A 317 -0.13 8.42 35.65
C ARG A 317 0.15 9.36 36.83
N ARG A 318 1.30 10.06 36.84
CA ARG A 318 1.67 10.97 37.94
C ARG A 318 1.05 12.36 37.81
N GLY A 319 0.49 12.73 36.65
CA GLY A 319 -0.23 13.99 36.49
C GLY A 319 0.62 15.26 36.68
N ASP A 320 1.93 15.19 36.42
CA ASP A 320 2.86 16.34 36.56
C ASP A 320 2.74 17.37 35.40
N ASP A 321 1.56 17.48 34.79
CA ASP A 321 1.17 18.63 33.94
C ASP A 321 0.44 19.73 34.77
N ALA A 322 0.46 19.63 36.10
CA ALA A 322 0.06 20.75 36.95
C ALA A 322 1.09 21.89 36.79
N GLU A 323 0.66 23.03 36.25
CA GLU A 323 1.41 24.28 36.37
C GLU A 323 1.91 24.44 37.81
N PRO A 324 3.17 24.86 38.03
CA PRO A 324 3.67 25.03 39.38
C PRO A 324 2.78 26.02 40.15
N SER A 325 2.05 25.52 41.15
CA SER A 325 1.07 26.27 41.94
C SER A 325 1.71 27.18 43.01
N VAL A 326 2.95 27.60 42.78
CA VAL A 326 3.63 28.59 43.60
C VAL A 326 4.27 29.61 42.68
N ARG A 327 3.58 30.73 42.47
CA ARG A 327 4.23 31.98 42.04
C ARG A 327 4.98 32.52 43.27
N PRO A 328 6.32 32.60 43.27
CA PRO A 328 7.03 33.32 44.31
C PRO A 328 6.75 34.82 44.07
N ASP A 329 6.11 35.48 45.03
CA ASP A 329 5.92 36.92 45.07
C ASP A 329 7.25 37.63 45.30
N THR A 330 8.12 37.71 44.28
CA THR A 330 9.05 38.83 44.03
C THR A 330 9.89 38.55 42.79
N LEU A 331 9.43 39.03 41.64
CA LEU A 331 10.28 39.18 40.46
C LEU A 331 10.97 40.55 40.51
N VAL A 332 12.22 40.57 40.97
CA VAL A 332 13.12 41.70 40.70
C VAL A 332 13.67 41.52 39.27
N PRO A 333 13.61 42.54 38.39
CA PRO A 333 14.11 42.40 37.02
C PRO A 333 15.64 42.33 37.06
N VAL A 334 16.22 41.20 36.66
CA VAL A 334 17.66 41.09 36.42
C VAL A 334 17.92 41.27 34.92
N ALA A 335 18.71 42.28 34.59
CA ALA A 335 19.10 42.61 33.22
C ALA A 335 19.91 41.47 32.56
N PRO A 336 19.87 41.32 31.23
CA PRO A 336 20.53 40.21 30.55
C PRO A 336 22.04 40.44 30.50
N TYR A 337 22.78 39.61 31.24
CA TYR A 337 24.25 39.59 31.21
C TYR A 337 24.74 38.55 30.20
N ASN A 338 25.74 38.96 29.42
CA ASN A 338 26.25 38.28 28.24
C ASN A 338 27.57 37.56 28.60
N ARG A 339 27.63 36.20 28.59
CA ARG A 339 28.78 35.37 28.13
C ARG A 339 28.66 33.86 28.47
N SER A 340 28.62 33.07 27.39
CA SER A 340 29.46 31.91 27.03
C SER A 340 29.78 30.73 27.97
N ARG A 341 29.30 29.55 27.51
CA ARG A 341 29.93 28.21 27.31
C ARG A 341 30.26 27.32 28.51
N LEU A 342 29.63 26.12 28.51
CA LEU A 342 30.14 24.72 28.58
C LEU A 342 28.87 23.84 28.84
N ALA A 343 28.53 22.74 28.17
CA ALA A 343 29.33 21.70 27.53
C ALA A 343 28.51 20.86 26.49
N SER A 344 29.27 20.27 25.56
CA SER A 344 29.07 18.96 24.89
C SER A 344 27.99 18.78 23.80
N ALA A 345 28.47 18.87 22.56
CA ALA A 345 27.84 18.50 21.30
C ALA A 345 27.90 16.97 21.01
N PRO A 346 27.20 16.46 19.97
CA PRO A 346 27.17 15.04 19.60
C PRO A 346 28.42 14.62 18.78
N SER A 347 28.81 13.35 18.95
CA SER A 347 30.00 12.72 18.36
C SER A 347 29.90 12.53 16.83
N PRO A 348 30.94 12.90 16.04
CA PRO A 348 31.04 12.58 14.62
C PRO A 348 31.94 11.36 14.30
N SER A 349 31.71 10.80 13.12
CA SER A 349 32.43 9.69 12.45
C SER A 349 33.93 9.99 12.20
N PRO A 350 34.83 9.00 12.23
CA PRO A 350 36.28 9.24 12.28
C PRO A 350 36.95 9.14 10.90
N TYR A 351 36.82 10.12 10.01
CA TYR A 351 37.77 10.25 8.89
C TYR A 351 37.99 11.71 8.45
N LYS A 352 39.27 12.08 8.40
CA LYS A 352 39.95 13.18 7.65
C LYS A 352 40.31 14.50 8.36
N LYS A 353 41.51 14.94 7.95
CA LYS A 353 42.42 15.93 8.54
C LYS A 353 42.24 17.33 7.91
N ARG A 354 42.54 18.32 8.76
CA ARG A 354 42.90 19.75 8.60
C ARG A 354 43.27 20.33 7.22
N GLY A 355 42.89 21.60 7.08
CA GLY A 355 43.60 22.71 6.40
C GLY A 355 42.62 23.84 6.10
N SER A 356 42.49 24.91 6.90
CA SER A 356 43.32 26.12 7.09
C SER A 356 42.52 27.37 6.66
N SER A 357 42.47 28.32 7.61
CA SER A 357 42.08 29.74 7.62
C SER A 357 41.90 30.51 6.31
N TYR A 358 40.98 31.49 6.30
CA TYR A 358 41.31 32.93 6.14
C TYR A 358 40.18 33.84 6.67
N GLN A 359 40.57 34.87 7.42
CA GLN A 359 39.75 36.00 7.87
C GLN A 359 39.55 37.02 6.73
N SER A 360 38.45 37.78 6.76
CA SER A 360 38.52 39.25 6.64
C SER A 360 37.21 39.95 7.03
N SER A 361 37.41 41.04 7.75
CA SER A 361 36.49 42.04 8.30
C SER A 361 36.12 43.13 7.28
N VAL A 362 35.09 43.95 7.59
CA VAL A 362 34.96 45.43 7.43
C VAL A 362 33.48 45.81 7.76
N THR A 363 33.13 46.42 8.91
CA THR A 363 32.89 47.87 9.22
C THR A 363 32.15 48.68 8.14
N VAL A 364 31.27 49.69 8.33
CA VAL A 364 30.56 50.46 9.38
C VAL A 364 29.67 51.45 8.57
N PHE A 365 28.50 51.90 9.05
CA PHE A 365 28.12 53.33 9.06
C PHE A 365 26.80 53.59 9.83
N SER A 366 26.79 54.75 10.50
CA SER A 366 25.87 55.26 11.53
C SER A 366 25.19 56.56 11.08
N LYS A 367 24.03 56.89 11.66
CA LYS A 367 23.44 58.24 11.98
C LYS A 367 22.04 57.99 12.62
N LYS A 368 21.65 58.36 13.87
CA LYS A 368 21.55 59.65 14.62
C LYS A 368 20.68 60.72 13.88
N GLU A 369 19.73 61.48 14.46
CA GLU A 369 19.20 61.71 15.83
C GLU A 369 18.01 62.73 15.76
N HIS A 370 17.41 63.08 16.92
CA HIS A 370 16.51 64.22 17.30
C HIS A 370 14.97 64.04 17.23
N GLN A 371 14.19 64.06 18.35
CA GLN A 371 13.81 65.12 19.36
C GLN A 371 12.63 66.01 18.89
N LEU A 372 11.69 66.57 19.69
CA LEU A 372 11.28 66.57 21.11
C LEU A 372 9.98 67.44 21.23
N GLY A 373 9.20 67.32 22.31
CA GLY A 373 8.20 68.31 22.78
C GLY A 373 6.96 67.67 23.47
N GLN A 374 6.89 67.52 24.81
CA GLN A 374 6.40 68.47 25.85
C GLN A 374 4.91 68.87 25.68
N SER A 375 4.00 68.91 26.67
CA SER A 375 4.06 68.86 28.15
C SER A 375 2.64 68.86 28.79
N MET A 376 2.51 68.23 30.00
CA MET A 376 1.71 68.64 31.20
C MET A 376 0.16 68.71 31.15
N SER A 377 -0.67 68.42 32.18
CA SER A 377 -0.53 68.37 33.65
C SER A 377 -1.72 67.69 34.39
N VAL A 378 -1.41 66.92 35.45
CA VAL A 378 -1.99 66.87 36.83
C VAL A 378 -3.28 66.08 37.20
N LYS A 379 -3.05 65.02 38.02
CA LYS A 379 -3.66 64.49 39.29
C LYS A 379 -5.16 64.70 39.57
N ASP A 380 -5.95 63.75 40.09
CA ASP A 380 -5.85 62.99 41.36
C ASP A 380 -6.99 61.92 41.33
N GLY A 381 -6.84 60.65 41.74
CA GLY A 381 -7.10 60.20 43.11
C GLY A 381 -8.47 59.51 43.33
N ARG A 382 -8.41 58.20 43.65
CA ARG A 382 -9.41 57.29 44.34
C ARG A 382 -10.49 56.50 43.57
N LYS A 383 -10.33 55.16 43.72
CA LYS A 383 -11.27 54.03 43.84
C LYS A 383 -12.77 54.30 43.73
N GLU A 384 -13.45 53.52 42.88
CA GLU A 384 -14.56 52.65 43.27
C GLU A 384 -14.90 51.62 42.18
N VAL A 385 -15.36 50.44 42.60
CA VAL A 385 -15.83 49.32 41.79
C VAL A 385 -17.29 49.58 41.42
N SER A 386 -17.67 49.52 40.14
CA SER A 386 -19.05 49.18 39.77
C SER A 386 -19.16 48.55 38.38
N VAL A 387 -20.01 47.54 38.34
CA VAL A 387 -20.48 46.75 37.21
C VAL A 387 -21.37 47.62 36.32
N GLN A 388 -21.22 47.57 35.00
CA GLN A 388 -22.26 48.08 34.10
C GLN A 388 -22.47 47.23 32.82
N ALA A 389 -23.65 46.62 32.85
CA ALA A 389 -24.54 46.06 31.83
C ALA A 389 -24.20 46.21 30.33
N LYS A 390 -24.41 45.06 29.65
CA LYS A 390 -24.59 44.89 28.19
C LYS A 390 -25.68 45.82 27.65
N LYS A 391 -25.34 46.53 26.56
CA LYS A 391 -26.31 47.20 25.68
C LYS A 391 -27.17 46.16 24.97
N VAL A 392 -28.47 46.17 25.28
CA VAL A 392 -29.52 45.47 24.55
C VAL A 392 -29.82 46.25 23.27
N ALA A 393 -29.63 45.63 22.11
CA ALA A 393 -30.15 46.14 20.85
C ALA A 393 -31.66 45.87 20.78
N ARG A 394 -32.43 46.92 20.48
CA ARG A 394 -33.89 46.89 20.36
C ARG A 394 -34.34 46.08 19.15
N VAL A 395 -35.28 45.18 19.39
CA VAL A 395 -36.13 44.50 18.40
C VAL A 395 -37.03 45.54 17.72
N SER A 396 -37.06 45.51 16.39
CA SER A 396 -38.16 46.03 15.59
C SER A 396 -38.79 44.84 14.88
N GLU A 397 -39.97 44.42 15.35
CA GLU A 397 -40.79 43.42 14.68
C GLU A 397 -41.33 43.98 13.36
N GLN A 398 -40.96 43.34 12.26
CA GLN A 398 -41.80 43.20 11.07
C GLN A 398 -41.24 42.04 10.23
N GLY A 399 -41.80 40.85 10.44
CA GLY A 399 -41.74 39.76 9.49
C GLY A 399 -40.59 38.75 9.61
N ALA A 400 -40.11 38.41 10.81
CA ALA A 400 -39.49 37.10 10.98
C ALA A 400 -40.63 36.07 10.90
N SER A 401 -40.90 35.58 9.69
CA SER A 401 -41.91 34.56 9.52
C SER A 401 -41.53 33.35 10.38
N VAL A 402 -42.52 32.62 10.89
CA VAL A 402 -42.30 31.35 11.57
C VAL A 402 -41.38 30.43 10.74
N ALA A 403 -41.42 30.54 9.41
CA ALA A 403 -40.54 29.83 8.50
C ALA A 403 -39.05 30.25 8.60
N ALA A 404 -38.71 31.51 8.86
CA ALA A 404 -37.31 31.93 9.01
C ALA A 404 -36.67 31.38 10.31
N ALA A 405 -37.41 31.36 11.40
CA ALA A 405 -36.96 30.77 12.67
C ALA A 405 -36.88 29.23 12.59
N ILE A 406 -37.77 28.59 11.83
CA ILE A 406 -37.69 27.15 11.52
C ILE A 406 -36.41 26.85 10.74
N VAL A 407 -36.11 27.60 9.68
CA VAL A 407 -34.90 27.38 8.86
C VAL A 407 -33.62 27.59 9.67
N GLU A 408 -33.57 28.58 10.56
CA GLU A 408 -32.41 28.80 11.43
C GLU A 408 -32.23 27.66 12.47
N ALA A 409 -33.33 27.17 13.05
CA ALA A 409 -33.30 26.02 13.95
C ALA A 409 -32.92 24.71 13.24
N GLU A 410 -33.39 24.50 12.01
CA GLU A 410 -33.03 23.36 11.16
C GLU A 410 -31.54 23.38 10.81
N ASN A 411 -31.00 24.53 10.40
CA ASN A 411 -29.57 24.69 10.11
C ASN A 411 -28.69 24.48 11.35
N HIS A 412 -29.13 24.96 12.53
CA HIS A 412 -28.42 24.73 13.79
C HIS A 412 -28.42 23.25 14.17
N LEU A 413 -29.56 22.57 14.03
CA LEU A 413 -29.67 21.13 14.29
C LEU A 413 -28.79 20.32 13.33
N GLU A 414 -28.76 20.66 12.04
CA GLU A 414 -27.91 19.98 11.05
C GLU A 414 -26.41 20.17 11.37
N THR A 415 -26.03 21.35 11.86
CA THR A 415 -24.65 21.62 12.30
C THR A 415 -24.26 20.77 13.51
N VAL A 416 -25.14 20.70 14.53
CA VAL A 416 -24.91 19.87 15.73
C VAL A 416 -24.82 18.37 15.36
N ILE A 417 -25.69 17.89 14.46
CA ILE A 417 -25.65 16.51 13.97
C ILE A 417 -24.33 16.22 13.25
N ARG A 418 -23.84 17.17 12.44
CA ARG A 418 -22.55 17.04 11.73
C ARG A 418 -21.38 16.99 12.70
N GLU A 419 -21.32 17.90 13.67
CA GLU A 419 -20.27 17.93 14.71
C GLU A 419 -20.26 16.64 15.54
N ASN A 420 -21.44 16.17 15.97
CA ASN A 420 -21.56 14.89 16.67
C ASN A 420 -21.10 13.71 15.80
N SER A 421 -21.40 13.71 14.51
CA SER A 421 -20.92 12.67 13.60
C SER A 421 -19.40 12.67 13.44
N ASP A 422 -18.77 13.84 13.43
CA ASP A 422 -17.31 13.95 13.28
C ASP A 422 -16.58 13.59 14.57
N ASP A 423 -17.13 13.94 15.74
CA ASP A 423 -16.62 13.52 17.04
C ASP A 423 -16.75 12.00 17.25
N LEU A 424 -17.88 11.40 16.83
CA LEU A 424 -18.05 9.95 16.82
C LEU A 424 -16.96 9.25 15.98
N LYS A 425 -16.67 9.77 14.77
CA LYS A 425 -15.60 9.24 13.92
C LYS A 425 -14.22 9.37 14.55
N ALA A 426 -13.95 10.51 15.22
CA ALA A 426 -12.68 10.75 15.90
C ALA A 426 -12.49 9.78 17.08
N LYS A 427 -13.48 9.69 17.99
CA LYS A 427 -13.47 8.75 19.11
C LYS A 427 -13.37 7.29 18.66
N LEU A 428 -14.08 6.91 17.60
CA LEU A 428 -13.99 5.56 17.02
C LEU A 428 -12.58 5.25 16.52
N LYS A 429 -11.97 6.18 15.76
CA LYS A 429 -10.62 6.03 15.24
C LYS A 429 -9.58 5.90 16.37
N ASP A 430 -9.71 6.69 17.42
CA ASP A 430 -8.78 6.64 18.55
C ASP A 430 -8.94 5.35 19.37
N SER A 431 -10.18 4.93 19.65
CA SER A 431 -10.47 3.66 20.33
C SER A 431 -9.93 2.44 19.55
N LEU A 432 -10.16 2.39 18.23
CA LEU A 432 -9.63 1.32 17.38
C LEU A 432 -8.10 1.31 17.34
N LYS A 433 -7.47 2.49 17.27
CA LYS A 433 -6.02 2.61 17.28
C LYS A 433 -5.42 2.11 18.60
N GLU A 434 -6.03 2.44 19.73
CA GLU A 434 -5.61 1.97 21.05
C GLU A 434 -5.75 0.45 21.19
N LYS A 435 -6.89 -0.11 20.78
CA LYS A 435 -7.12 -1.57 20.76
C LYS A 435 -6.13 -2.31 19.85
N SER A 436 -5.68 -1.68 18.76
CA SER A 436 -4.71 -2.28 17.84
C SER A 436 -3.27 -2.28 18.35
N ASP A 437 -2.92 -1.43 19.32
CA ASP A 437 -1.55 -1.24 19.85
C ASP A 437 -1.30 -2.11 21.09
N LEU A 438 -1.13 -3.41 20.88
CA LEU A 438 -1.06 -4.39 21.96
C LEU A 438 0.17 -4.25 22.87
N VAL A 439 1.25 -3.60 22.39
CA VAL A 439 2.42 -3.28 23.24
C VAL A 439 2.05 -2.28 24.34
N ASN A 440 1.03 -1.45 24.10
CA ASN A 440 0.45 -0.55 25.08
C ASN A 440 -0.75 -1.15 25.83
N SER A 441 -1.14 -2.40 25.56
CA SER A 441 -2.20 -3.05 26.34
C SER A 441 -1.77 -3.34 27.78
N ASP A 442 -2.73 -3.59 28.66
CA ASP A 442 -2.47 -3.89 30.08
C ASP A 442 -1.85 -5.28 30.30
N ASN A 443 -1.96 -6.19 29.33
CA ASN A 443 -1.41 -7.56 29.35
C ASN A 443 -0.59 -7.85 28.08
N PRO A 444 0.69 -7.45 28.00
CA PRO A 444 1.54 -7.82 26.87
C PRO A 444 1.78 -9.35 26.86
N GLU A 445 1.54 -10.00 25.73
CA GLU A 445 1.89 -11.41 25.53
C GLU A 445 3.39 -11.64 25.73
N GLU A 446 3.77 -12.70 26.43
CA GLU A 446 5.17 -13.07 26.60
C GLU A 446 5.73 -13.66 25.29
N ASP A 447 6.85 -13.12 24.80
CA ASP A 447 7.58 -13.73 23.69
C ASP A 447 8.16 -15.07 24.13
N LYS A 448 7.52 -16.17 23.70
CA LYS A 448 7.96 -17.53 24.00
C LYS A 448 9.21 -17.95 23.22
N VAL A 449 9.45 -17.37 22.04
CA VAL A 449 10.57 -17.75 21.18
C VAL A 449 11.89 -17.22 21.75
N LYS A 450 11.87 -15.98 22.29
CA LYS A 450 13.04 -15.32 22.88
C LYS A 450 14.22 -15.29 21.93
N LEU A 451 14.03 -14.67 20.77
CA LEU A 451 15.06 -14.56 19.72
C LEU A 451 16.34 -13.93 20.29
N GLY A 452 17.48 -14.60 20.06
CA GLY A 452 18.80 -14.15 20.53
C GLY A 452 19.23 -14.73 21.88
N GLU A 453 18.36 -15.49 22.57
CA GLU A 453 18.71 -16.29 23.75
C GLU A 453 19.03 -17.74 23.37
N PRO A 454 19.97 -18.44 24.02
CA PRO A 454 20.29 -19.84 23.71
C PRO A 454 19.04 -20.72 23.57
N GLY A 455 18.98 -21.52 22.51
CA GLY A 455 17.83 -22.38 22.20
C GLY A 455 16.67 -21.67 21.47
N TRP A 456 16.85 -20.45 20.97
CA TRP A 456 15.81 -19.68 20.27
C TRP A 456 15.27 -20.39 19.03
N LYS A 457 16.11 -21.20 18.39
CA LYS A 457 15.77 -21.87 17.13
C LYS A 457 14.84 -23.05 17.36
N GLU A 458 15.12 -23.86 18.38
CA GLU A 458 14.27 -24.97 18.81
C GLU A 458 12.89 -24.45 19.23
N ARG A 459 12.85 -23.41 20.08
CA ARG A 459 11.59 -22.78 20.52
C ARG A 459 10.79 -22.19 19.36
N TYR A 460 11.47 -21.66 18.34
CA TYR A 460 10.79 -21.14 17.15
C TYR A 460 10.05 -22.24 16.38
N TYR A 461 10.72 -23.36 16.10
CA TYR A 461 10.11 -24.46 15.37
C TYR A 461 9.03 -25.18 16.19
N GLU A 462 9.21 -25.29 17.51
CA GLU A 462 8.19 -25.80 18.43
C GLU A 462 6.94 -24.92 18.42
N GLU A 463 7.09 -23.61 18.65
CA GLU A 463 5.93 -22.69 18.77
C GLU A 463 5.26 -22.39 17.43
N LYS A 464 6.02 -22.21 16.34
CA LYS A 464 5.48 -21.74 15.05
C LYS A 464 5.11 -22.87 14.09
N PHE A 465 5.69 -24.06 14.26
CA PHE A 465 5.45 -25.21 13.38
C PHE A 465 4.98 -26.46 14.13
N SER A 466 4.80 -26.38 15.46
CA SER A 466 4.39 -27.51 16.30
C SER A 466 5.33 -28.72 16.20
N ALA A 467 6.63 -28.46 16.01
CA ALA A 467 7.67 -29.48 15.91
C ALA A 467 8.17 -29.90 17.30
N ASN A 468 7.53 -30.91 17.90
CA ASN A 468 7.76 -31.28 19.31
C ASN A 468 8.91 -32.26 19.53
N THR A 469 9.30 -33.00 18.48
CA THR A 469 10.42 -33.97 18.54
C THR A 469 11.59 -33.53 17.65
N PRO A 470 12.84 -33.90 17.98
CA PRO A 470 14.01 -33.58 17.15
C PRO A 470 13.90 -34.09 15.71
N GLU A 471 13.31 -35.28 15.52
CA GLU A 471 13.08 -35.88 14.21
C GLU A 471 12.06 -35.10 13.39
N GLU A 472 10.94 -34.70 14.01
CA GLU A 472 9.93 -33.85 13.37
C GLU A 472 10.50 -32.47 13.03
N LEU A 473 11.30 -31.89 13.93
CA LEU A 473 11.93 -30.60 13.73
C LEU A 473 12.85 -30.61 12.51
N GLU A 474 13.73 -31.61 12.37
CA GLU A 474 14.60 -31.69 11.19
C GLU A 474 13.82 -31.98 9.91
N ARG A 475 12.75 -32.80 9.97
CA ARG A 475 11.86 -33.06 8.83
C ARG A 475 11.14 -31.80 8.38
N ILE A 476 10.51 -31.08 9.30
CA ILE A 476 9.79 -29.83 9.04
C ILE A 476 10.76 -28.77 8.53
N ARG A 477 11.92 -28.59 9.17
CA ARG A 477 12.95 -27.65 8.71
C ARG A 477 13.34 -27.89 7.26
N LYS A 478 13.62 -29.14 6.87
CA LYS A 478 13.97 -29.49 5.49
C LYS A 478 12.84 -29.19 4.51
N ASP A 479 11.60 -29.54 4.87
CA ASP A 479 10.45 -29.28 4.00
C ASP A 479 10.17 -27.79 3.85
N VAL A 480 10.19 -27.03 4.95
CA VAL A 480 10.03 -25.57 4.97
C VAL A 480 11.09 -24.90 4.10
N VAL A 481 12.36 -25.31 4.20
CA VAL A 481 13.44 -24.80 3.34
C VAL A 481 13.16 -25.12 1.86
N LEU A 482 12.80 -26.37 1.55
CA LEU A 482 12.47 -26.77 0.17
C LEU A 482 11.33 -25.91 -0.40
N ARG A 483 10.20 -25.83 0.31
CA ARG A 483 9.03 -25.03 -0.10
C ARG A 483 9.37 -23.54 -0.22
N TYR A 484 10.22 -23.01 0.64
CA TYR A 484 10.63 -21.60 0.59
C TYR A 484 11.49 -21.30 -0.63
N ILE A 485 12.44 -22.18 -0.96
CA ILE A 485 13.29 -22.03 -2.16
C ILE A 485 12.48 -22.24 -3.45
N GLU A 486 11.56 -23.21 -3.48
CA GLU A 486 10.56 -23.31 -4.56
C GLU A 486 9.84 -21.98 -4.73
N GLY A 487 9.41 -21.35 -3.65
CA GLY A 487 8.75 -20.05 -3.71
C GLY A 487 9.61 -18.92 -4.24
N LEU A 488 10.89 -18.85 -3.85
CA LEU A 488 11.80 -17.84 -4.40
C LEU A 488 11.98 -18.02 -5.91
N CYS A 489 12.11 -19.26 -6.37
CA CYS A 489 12.17 -19.58 -7.80
C CYS A 489 10.85 -19.24 -8.52
N TRP A 490 9.71 -19.51 -7.90
CA TRP A 490 8.39 -19.15 -8.43
C TRP A 490 8.23 -17.64 -8.58
N VAL A 491 8.59 -16.86 -7.55
CA VAL A 491 8.50 -15.39 -7.56
C VAL A 491 9.44 -14.80 -8.61
N LEU A 492 10.67 -15.30 -8.70
CA LEU A 492 11.62 -14.89 -9.74
C LEU A 492 11.06 -15.16 -11.13
N HIS A 493 10.50 -16.35 -11.38
CA HIS A 493 9.86 -16.64 -12.66
C HIS A 493 8.65 -15.74 -12.93
N TYR A 494 7.82 -15.48 -11.92
CA TYR A 494 6.62 -14.63 -12.04
C TYR A 494 6.95 -13.19 -12.47
N TYR A 495 8.06 -12.65 -11.99
CA TYR A 495 8.53 -11.30 -12.31
C TYR A 495 9.09 -11.20 -13.74
N TYR A 496 9.85 -12.20 -14.20
CA TYR A 496 10.58 -12.12 -15.48
C TYR A 496 9.88 -12.81 -16.66
N GLU A 497 9.18 -13.92 -16.42
CA GLU A 497 8.56 -14.74 -17.48
C GLU A 497 7.05 -14.92 -17.29
N GLY A 498 6.49 -14.42 -16.18
CA GLY A 498 5.08 -14.61 -15.84
C GLY A 498 4.84 -15.91 -15.07
N VAL A 499 3.56 -16.24 -14.84
CA VAL A 499 3.16 -17.33 -13.95
C VAL A 499 3.69 -18.67 -14.47
N CYS A 500 4.47 -19.38 -13.65
CA CYS A 500 4.92 -20.75 -13.94
C CYS A 500 4.08 -21.85 -13.29
N SER A 501 3.24 -21.49 -12.30
CA SER A 501 2.22 -22.37 -11.73
C SER A 501 1.11 -21.56 -11.08
N TRP A 502 -0.12 -21.80 -11.49
CA TRP A 502 -1.32 -21.18 -10.89
C TRP A 502 -1.71 -21.82 -9.56
N THR A 503 -1.28 -23.06 -9.32
CA THR A 503 -1.70 -23.88 -8.16
C THR A 503 -0.63 -23.95 -7.06
N TRP A 504 0.65 -23.67 -7.39
CA TRP A 504 1.71 -23.66 -6.39
C TRP A 504 1.45 -22.58 -5.33
N PHE A 505 1.68 -22.93 -4.07
CA PHE A 505 1.69 -22.00 -2.95
C PHE A 505 2.65 -22.46 -1.86
N TYR A 506 3.10 -21.52 -1.03
CA TYR A 506 3.89 -21.81 0.16
C TYR A 506 2.99 -22.30 1.31
N PRO A 507 3.09 -23.57 1.77
CA PRO A 507 2.12 -24.19 2.67
C PRO A 507 2.41 -23.97 4.17
N TYR A 508 3.05 -22.86 4.51
CA TYR A 508 3.36 -22.50 5.89
C TYR A 508 3.08 -21.02 6.14
N HIS A 509 2.75 -20.66 7.38
CA HIS A 509 2.54 -19.24 7.76
C HIS A 509 3.84 -18.50 8.06
N TYR A 510 4.96 -19.22 8.25
CA TYR A 510 6.25 -18.66 8.66
C TYR A 510 7.40 -19.16 7.78
N ALA A 511 8.47 -18.36 7.69
CA ALA A 511 9.66 -18.64 6.91
C ALA A 511 10.73 -19.40 7.73
N PRO A 512 11.65 -20.15 7.10
CA PRO A 512 12.84 -20.67 7.79
C PRO A 512 13.83 -19.55 8.14
N PHE A 513 14.84 -19.85 8.95
CA PHE A 513 15.97 -18.94 9.15
C PHE A 513 16.96 -19.01 7.98
N ALA A 514 17.77 -17.97 7.78
CA ALA A 514 18.83 -17.96 6.76
C ALA A 514 19.84 -19.09 6.99
N SER A 515 20.19 -19.37 8.25
CA SER A 515 21.10 -20.47 8.60
C SER A 515 20.53 -21.87 8.30
N ASP A 516 19.21 -22.02 8.14
CA ASP A 516 18.59 -23.31 7.78
C ASP A 516 18.72 -23.64 6.30
N ILE A 517 18.94 -22.64 5.45
CA ILE A 517 18.94 -22.79 3.99
C ILE A 517 20.28 -23.38 3.54
N LYS A 518 20.34 -24.71 3.44
CA LYS A 518 21.52 -25.48 3.05
C LYS A 518 21.14 -26.70 2.20
N GLY A 519 22.07 -27.23 1.42
CA GLY A 519 21.86 -28.39 0.56
C GLY A 519 20.97 -28.09 -0.65
N LEU A 520 21.08 -26.89 -1.22
CA LEU A 520 20.28 -26.45 -2.36
C LEU A 520 20.80 -26.98 -3.70
N ASP A 521 22.08 -27.37 -3.75
CA ASP A 521 22.77 -27.84 -4.95
C ASP A 521 22.13 -29.10 -5.59
N LYS A 522 21.38 -29.87 -4.81
CA LYS A 522 20.72 -31.11 -5.25
C LYS A 522 19.22 -30.96 -5.50
N LEU A 523 18.66 -29.76 -5.31
CA LEU A 523 17.24 -29.54 -5.52
C LEU A 523 16.94 -29.42 -7.01
N ASP A 524 16.02 -30.25 -7.49
CA ASP A 524 15.42 -30.13 -8.82
C ASP A 524 14.04 -29.48 -8.68
N ILE A 525 13.92 -28.24 -9.14
CA ILE A 525 12.72 -27.43 -8.99
C ILE A 525 12.06 -27.29 -10.35
N SER A 526 10.85 -27.85 -10.46
CA SER A 526 10.01 -27.77 -11.65
C SER A 526 8.59 -27.40 -11.27
N PHE A 527 7.94 -26.61 -12.12
CA PHE A 527 6.57 -26.16 -11.92
C PHE A 527 5.65 -26.71 -13.00
N THR A 528 4.42 -27.05 -12.61
CA THR A 528 3.34 -27.35 -13.53
C THR A 528 2.44 -26.13 -13.62
N LEU A 529 2.25 -25.61 -14.84
CA LEU A 529 1.50 -24.38 -15.07
C LEU A 529 0.08 -24.45 -14.49
N GLY A 530 -0.65 -25.53 -14.75
CA GLY A 530 -2.06 -25.64 -14.36
C GLY A 530 -2.93 -24.60 -15.08
N SER A 531 -4.05 -24.24 -14.47
CA SER A 531 -4.98 -23.22 -14.99
C SER A 531 -5.40 -22.26 -13.87
N PRO A 532 -5.66 -20.98 -14.18
CA PRO A 532 -6.23 -20.08 -13.19
C PRO A 532 -7.61 -20.57 -12.74
N PHE A 533 -7.95 -20.29 -11.48
CA PHE A 533 -9.32 -20.48 -11.02
C PHE A 533 -10.30 -19.62 -11.81
N LYS A 534 -11.52 -20.15 -12.00
CA LYS A 534 -12.66 -19.33 -12.42
C LYS A 534 -12.94 -18.25 -11.36
N PRO A 535 -13.50 -17.09 -11.73
CA PRO A 535 -13.77 -16.02 -10.79
C PRO A 535 -14.53 -16.45 -9.52
N PHE A 536 -15.55 -17.30 -9.62
CA PHE A 536 -16.29 -17.76 -8.44
C PHE A 536 -15.48 -18.75 -7.59
N SER A 537 -14.70 -19.63 -8.21
CA SER A 537 -13.77 -20.50 -7.48
C SER A 537 -12.72 -19.67 -6.72
N GLN A 538 -12.23 -18.59 -7.33
CA GLN A 538 -11.34 -17.64 -6.65
C GLN A 538 -12.05 -16.95 -5.48
N LEU A 539 -13.28 -16.46 -5.66
CA LEU A 539 -14.05 -15.82 -4.59
C LEU A 539 -14.25 -16.75 -3.40
N MET A 540 -14.66 -18.00 -3.64
CA MET A 540 -14.73 -19.03 -2.58
C MET A 540 -13.36 -19.28 -1.95
N GLY A 541 -12.28 -19.17 -2.73
CA GLY A 541 -10.91 -19.28 -2.28
C GLY A 541 -10.40 -18.12 -1.42
N VAL A 542 -11.01 -16.93 -1.46
CA VAL A 542 -10.49 -15.72 -0.79
C VAL A 542 -11.46 -15.03 0.16
N PHE A 543 -12.77 -15.26 0.06
CA PHE A 543 -13.74 -14.56 0.90
C PHE A 543 -13.96 -15.21 2.26
N PRO A 544 -14.15 -14.40 3.32
CA PRO A 544 -14.80 -14.85 4.53
C PRO A 544 -16.31 -15.03 4.31
N ALA A 545 -16.97 -15.84 5.15
CA ALA A 545 -18.42 -16.05 5.09
C ALA A 545 -19.23 -14.74 5.19
N ALA A 546 -18.70 -13.73 5.89
CA ALA A 546 -19.30 -12.40 5.99
C ALA A 546 -19.49 -11.68 4.64
N SER A 547 -18.65 -11.99 3.65
CA SER A 547 -18.71 -11.44 2.28
C SER A 547 -19.44 -12.37 1.31
N SER A 548 -20.12 -13.42 1.78
CA SER A 548 -20.86 -14.36 0.94
C SER A 548 -21.96 -13.69 0.10
N HIS A 549 -22.49 -12.55 0.52
CA HIS A 549 -23.51 -11.79 -0.23
C HIS A 549 -23.09 -11.42 -1.66
N ALA A 550 -21.78 -11.39 -1.96
CA ALA A 550 -21.26 -11.09 -3.30
C ALA A 550 -21.15 -12.32 -4.23
N LEU A 551 -21.51 -13.52 -3.74
CA LEU A 551 -21.55 -14.77 -4.51
C LEU A 551 -22.99 -15.15 -4.93
N PRO A 552 -23.16 -16.07 -5.90
CA PRO A 552 -24.45 -16.69 -6.23
C PRO A 552 -25.09 -17.42 -5.05
N GLY A 553 -26.43 -17.51 -5.02
CA GLY A 553 -27.20 -18.05 -3.89
C GLY A 553 -26.71 -19.40 -3.36
N HIS A 554 -26.55 -20.41 -4.23
CA HIS A 554 -26.09 -21.75 -3.83
C HIS A 554 -24.63 -21.79 -3.35
N TYR A 555 -23.79 -20.88 -3.84
CA TYR A 555 -22.40 -20.75 -3.38
C TYR A 555 -22.35 -20.16 -1.96
N ARG A 556 -23.28 -19.27 -1.59
CA ARG A 556 -23.40 -18.74 -0.22
C ARG A 556 -23.65 -19.87 0.78
N THR A 557 -24.52 -20.81 0.44
CA THR A 557 -24.84 -21.97 1.29
C THR A 557 -23.59 -22.79 1.60
N LEU A 558 -22.69 -22.99 0.64
CA LEU A 558 -21.43 -23.71 0.86
C LEU A 558 -20.51 -23.03 1.90
N MET A 559 -20.60 -21.71 2.07
CA MET A 559 -19.80 -20.95 3.05
C MET A 559 -20.45 -20.83 4.42
N MET A 560 -21.78 -20.97 4.51
CA MET A 560 -22.54 -20.62 5.72
C MET A 560 -23.28 -21.79 6.36
N ASP A 561 -23.61 -22.85 5.61
CA ASP A 561 -24.26 -24.03 6.18
C ASP A 561 -23.28 -24.80 7.07
N PRO A 562 -23.59 -25.00 8.37
CA PRO A 562 -22.76 -25.82 9.26
C PRO A 562 -22.53 -27.25 8.79
N ASN A 563 -23.39 -27.77 7.90
CA ASN A 563 -23.28 -29.11 7.31
C ASN A 563 -22.50 -29.11 5.98
N SER A 564 -22.00 -27.96 5.53
CA SER A 564 -21.21 -27.87 4.29
C SER A 564 -19.92 -28.70 4.43
N PRO A 565 -19.57 -29.55 3.43
CA PRO A 565 -18.34 -30.34 3.46
C PRO A 565 -17.04 -29.52 3.44
N ILE A 566 -17.13 -28.20 3.27
CA ILE A 566 -16.01 -27.25 3.23
C ILE A 566 -16.19 -26.10 4.24
N ILE A 567 -17.06 -26.27 5.25
CA ILE A 567 -17.30 -25.24 6.28
C ILE A 567 -16.03 -24.93 7.09
N ASP A 568 -15.12 -25.89 7.22
CA ASP A 568 -13.81 -25.74 7.88
C ASP A 568 -12.92 -24.67 7.23
N PHE A 569 -13.18 -24.30 5.96
CA PHE A 569 -12.45 -23.24 5.29
C PHE A 569 -12.89 -21.82 5.71
N TYR A 570 -14.04 -21.68 6.37
CA TYR A 570 -14.66 -20.39 6.69
C TYR A 570 -14.88 -20.20 8.19
N PRO A 571 -13.81 -20.19 9.00
CA PRO A 571 -13.96 -19.99 10.44
C PRO A 571 -14.54 -18.59 10.74
N THR A 572 -15.41 -18.51 11.75
CA THR A 572 -15.99 -17.24 12.22
C THR A 572 -15.00 -16.38 13.00
N ASP A 573 -14.01 -17.02 13.64
CA ASP A 573 -12.90 -16.36 14.31
C ASP A 573 -11.60 -17.14 14.07
N PHE A 574 -10.46 -16.45 14.10
CA PHE A 574 -9.14 -17.01 13.83
C PHE A 574 -8.06 -16.30 14.66
N GLU A 575 -6.99 -17.06 14.97
CA GLU A 575 -5.84 -16.56 15.71
C GLU A 575 -5.02 -15.58 14.84
N VAL A 576 -4.61 -14.47 15.44
CA VAL A 576 -3.65 -13.53 14.86
C VAL A 576 -2.40 -13.57 15.72
N ASP A 577 -1.35 -14.23 15.23
CA ASP A 577 -0.06 -14.28 15.91
C ASP A 577 0.71 -12.99 15.62
N MET A 578 0.97 -12.20 16.66
CA MET A 578 1.66 -10.92 16.56
C MET A 578 3.11 -11.06 16.09
N ASN A 579 3.75 -12.21 16.31
CA ASN A 579 5.11 -12.51 15.88
C ASN A 579 6.11 -11.37 16.16
N GLY A 580 6.02 -10.76 17.35
CA GLY A 580 6.87 -9.65 17.78
C GLY A 580 6.56 -8.28 17.17
N LYS A 581 5.45 -8.14 16.43
CA LYS A 581 4.99 -6.87 15.86
C LYS A 581 4.10 -6.10 16.83
N ARG A 582 4.07 -4.76 16.66
CA ARG A 582 3.40 -3.84 17.59
C ARG A 582 1.88 -3.79 17.38
N PHE A 583 1.46 -3.78 16.13
CA PHE A 583 0.06 -3.59 15.76
C PHE A 583 -0.55 -4.86 15.17
N ALA A 584 -1.82 -5.13 15.50
CA ALA A 584 -2.51 -6.35 15.07
C ALA A 584 -2.54 -6.55 13.55
N TRP A 585 -2.63 -5.46 12.77
CA TRP A 585 -2.58 -5.50 11.30
C TRP A 585 -1.23 -5.99 10.75
N GLN A 586 -0.17 -6.00 11.57
CA GLN A 586 1.13 -6.57 11.22
C GLN A 586 1.26 -8.06 11.59
N GLY A 587 0.30 -8.60 12.35
CA GLY A 587 0.29 -9.99 12.79
C GLY A 587 -0.07 -10.97 11.67
N VAL A 588 0.26 -12.24 11.89
CA VAL A 588 0.02 -13.36 10.98
C VAL A 588 -1.33 -13.99 11.31
N ALA A 589 -2.29 -13.87 10.39
CA ALA A 589 -3.59 -14.54 10.52
C ALA A 589 -3.45 -16.04 10.22
N LYS A 590 -3.67 -16.89 11.23
CA LYS A 590 -3.61 -18.34 11.10
C LYS A 590 -4.92 -18.89 10.56
N LEU A 591 -5.07 -18.82 9.24
CA LEU A 591 -6.19 -19.42 8.51
C LEU A 591 -5.80 -20.82 7.98
N PRO A 592 -6.74 -21.77 7.95
CA PRO A 592 -6.49 -23.08 7.33
C PRO A 592 -6.32 -22.92 5.82
N PHE A 593 -5.28 -23.51 5.22
CA PHE A 593 -5.13 -23.50 3.77
C PHE A 593 -6.26 -24.28 3.09
N ILE A 594 -6.74 -23.79 1.95
CA ILE A 594 -7.82 -24.44 1.20
C ILE A 594 -7.26 -25.64 0.45
N ASP A 595 -7.96 -26.77 0.55
CA ASP A 595 -7.77 -27.91 -0.34
C ASP A 595 -8.53 -27.62 -1.64
N GLU A 596 -7.78 -27.37 -2.71
CA GLU A 596 -8.30 -27.08 -4.04
C GLU A 596 -9.23 -28.19 -4.57
N GLY A 597 -8.85 -29.45 -4.38
CA GLY A 597 -9.64 -30.59 -4.86
C GLY A 597 -11.00 -30.68 -4.18
N ARG A 598 -11.02 -30.54 -2.84
CA ARG A 598 -12.27 -30.49 -2.06
C ARG A 598 -13.14 -29.30 -2.46
N LEU A 599 -12.54 -28.12 -2.62
CA LEU A 599 -13.28 -26.91 -2.99
C LEU A 599 -13.94 -27.04 -4.37
N LEU A 600 -13.17 -27.45 -5.38
CA LEU A 600 -13.68 -27.58 -6.76
C LEU A 600 -14.73 -28.69 -6.87
N ALA A 601 -14.58 -29.78 -6.12
CA ALA A 601 -15.56 -30.86 -6.07
C ALA A 601 -16.94 -30.37 -5.58
N GLU A 602 -16.99 -29.57 -4.51
CA GLU A 602 -18.26 -29.00 -4.02
C GLU A 602 -18.83 -27.93 -4.96
N ILE A 603 -17.99 -27.07 -5.55
CA ILE A 603 -18.43 -26.07 -6.52
C ILE A 603 -19.08 -26.73 -7.74
N SER A 604 -18.51 -27.83 -8.24
CA SER A 604 -19.03 -28.53 -9.42
C SER A 604 -20.48 -29.00 -9.25
N LYS A 605 -20.90 -29.31 -8.02
CA LYS A 605 -22.26 -29.76 -7.69
C LYS A 605 -23.30 -28.65 -7.82
N VAL A 606 -22.89 -27.39 -7.69
CA VAL A 606 -23.79 -26.22 -7.72
C VAL A 606 -23.63 -25.36 -8.97
N GLU A 607 -22.61 -25.60 -9.80
CA GLU A 607 -22.32 -24.77 -10.97
C GLU A 607 -23.46 -24.75 -12.01
N HIS A 608 -24.24 -25.83 -12.12
CA HIS A 608 -25.41 -25.90 -13.00
C HIS A 608 -26.57 -24.97 -12.57
N THR A 609 -26.52 -24.42 -11.36
CA THR A 609 -27.55 -23.52 -10.82
C THR A 609 -27.34 -22.05 -11.20
N LEU A 610 -26.22 -21.73 -11.84
CA LEU A 610 -25.88 -20.37 -12.24
C LEU A 610 -26.84 -19.84 -13.31
N THR A 611 -27.24 -18.59 -13.17
CA THR A 611 -27.95 -17.84 -14.21
C THR A 611 -27.00 -17.49 -15.37
N ASP A 612 -27.53 -17.12 -16.54
CA ASP A 612 -26.71 -16.73 -17.70
C ASP A 612 -25.78 -15.54 -17.40
N GLU A 613 -26.24 -14.58 -16.57
CA GLU A 613 -25.40 -13.47 -16.09
C GLU A 613 -24.21 -13.99 -15.29
N GLU A 614 -24.48 -14.88 -14.34
CA GLU A 614 -23.47 -15.44 -13.45
C GLU A 614 -22.48 -16.33 -14.21
N VAL A 615 -22.96 -17.09 -15.21
CA VAL A 615 -22.09 -17.86 -16.12
C VAL A 615 -21.13 -16.93 -16.86
N ARG A 616 -21.63 -15.80 -17.38
CA ARG A 616 -20.78 -14.80 -18.05
C ARG A 616 -19.75 -14.21 -17.07
N ARG A 617 -20.19 -13.83 -15.86
CA ARG A 617 -19.30 -13.27 -14.82
C ARG A 617 -18.26 -14.27 -14.32
N ASN A 618 -18.55 -15.57 -14.39
CA ASN A 618 -17.64 -16.66 -14.04
C ASN A 618 -16.77 -17.16 -15.23
N SER A 619 -16.79 -16.46 -16.37
CA SER A 619 -16.00 -16.83 -17.56
C SER A 619 -14.70 -16.03 -17.69
N VAL A 620 -13.76 -16.58 -18.44
CA VAL A 620 -12.50 -15.91 -18.81
C VAL A 620 -12.73 -15.08 -20.08
N MET A 621 -12.26 -13.84 -20.07
CA MET A 621 -12.39 -12.90 -21.18
C MET A 621 -11.01 -12.48 -21.72
N TYR A 622 -11.02 -11.70 -22.79
CA TYR A 622 -9.84 -11.14 -23.46
C TYR A 622 -9.70 -9.63 -23.17
N ASP A 623 -8.50 -9.11 -23.34
CA ASP A 623 -8.26 -7.67 -23.35
C ASP A 623 -9.02 -7.00 -24.50
N MET A 624 -9.58 -5.81 -24.24
CA MET A 624 -10.29 -5.02 -25.25
C MET A 624 -9.43 -3.87 -25.73
N LEU A 625 -9.23 -3.76 -27.05
CA LEU A 625 -8.56 -2.65 -27.70
C LEU A 625 -9.59 -1.67 -28.26
N TYR A 626 -9.44 -0.39 -27.93
CA TYR A 626 -10.27 0.71 -28.44
C TYR A 626 -9.43 1.67 -29.27
N VAL A 627 -9.96 2.04 -30.42
CA VAL A 627 -9.38 3.06 -31.29
C VAL A 627 -10.48 3.92 -31.91
N THR A 628 -10.14 5.16 -32.30
CA THR A 628 -11.06 5.98 -33.08
C THR A 628 -11.14 5.49 -34.54
N VAL A 629 -12.24 5.75 -35.23
CA VAL A 629 -12.37 5.42 -36.67
C VAL A 629 -11.32 6.12 -37.54
N SER A 630 -10.74 7.22 -37.06
CA SER A 630 -9.63 7.93 -37.72
C SER A 630 -8.25 7.30 -37.48
N HIS A 631 -8.14 6.34 -36.57
CA HIS A 631 -6.88 5.67 -36.27
C HIS A 631 -6.43 4.76 -37.43
N PRO A 632 -5.13 4.63 -37.76
CA PRO A 632 -4.69 3.82 -38.89
C PRO A 632 -5.00 2.31 -38.78
N LEU A 633 -5.32 1.81 -37.59
CA LEU A 633 -5.83 0.43 -37.38
C LEU A 633 -7.30 0.24 -37.79
N SER A 634 -8.07 1.31 -37.93
CA SER A 634 -9.51 1.26 -38.24
C SER A 634 -9.83 0.42 -39.50
N PRO A 635 -9.15 0.59 -40.65
CA PRO A 635 -9.39 -0.23 -41.84
C PRO A 635 -9.15 -1.73 -41.63
N TYR A 636 -8.20 -2.10 -40.76
CA TYR A 636 -7.90 -3.49 -40.44
C TYR A 636 -9.02 -4.11 -39.59
N ILE A 637 -9.54 -3.36 -38.61
CA ILE A 637 -10.66 -3.79 -37.77
C ILE A 637 -11.94 -3.96 -38.61
N PHE A 638 -12.25 -3.02 -39.49
CA PHE A 638 -13.41 -3.14 -40.38
C PHE A 638 -13.25 -4.31 -41.37
N SER A 639 -12.06 -4.51 -41.95
CA SER A 639 -11.79 -5.67 -42.81
C SER A 639 -11.94 -7.01 -42.09
N LEU A 640 -11.50 -7.08 -40.82
CA LEU A 640 -11.73 -8.24 -39.98
C LEU A 640 -13.23 -8.44 -39.73
N TYR A 641 -13.97 -7.38 -39.40
CA TYR A 641 -15.42 -7.43 -39.17
C TYR A 641 -16.19 -7.88 -40.42
N ASP A 642 -15.89 -7.32 -41.59
CA ASP A 642 -16.55 -7.68 -42.85
C ASP A 642 -16.35 -9.17 -43.20
N ARG A 643 -15.16 -9.71 -42.90
CA ARG A 643 -14.85 -11.12 -43.17
C ARG A 643 -15.51 -12.08 -42.19
N PHE A 644 -15.68 -11.70 -40.92
CA PHE A 644 -15.99 -12.68 -39.86
C PHE A 644 -17.19 -12.31 -38.96
N SER A 645 -17.91 -11.23 -39.24
CA SER A 645 -19.13 -10.83 -38.50
C SER A 645 -20.27 -11.85 -38.58
N HIS A 646 -20.30 -12.72 -39.58
CA HIS A 646 -21.30 -13.79 -39.69
C HIS A 646 -21.07 -14.95 -38.73
N LEU A 647 -19.87 -15.06 -38.13
CA LEU A 647 -19.51 -16.13 -37.20
C LEU A 647 -20.14 -15.91 -35.82
N SER A 648 -20.36 -17.01 -35.09
CA SER A 648 -20.78 -16.96 -33.69
C SER A 648 -19.68 -16.39 -32.80
N GLY A 649 -20.04 -15.90 -31.61
CA GLY A 649 -19.07 -15.29 -30.69
C GLY A 649 -17.91 -16.20 -30.30
N LYS A 650 -18.13 -17.52 -30.21
CA LYS A 650 -17.05 -18.49 -29.94
C LYS A 650 -16.09 -18.59 -31.12
N GLU A 651 -16.61 -18.76 -32.33
CA GLU A 651 -15.82 -18.86 -33.55
C GLU A 651 -15.03 -17.57 -33.82
N ARG A 652 -15.62 -16.39 -33.54
CA ARG A 652 -14.94 -15.09 -33.65
C ARG A 652 -13.68 -15.00 -32.79
N THR A 653 -13.64 -15.65 -31.61
CA THR A 653 -12.46 -15.64 -30.72
C THR A 653 -11.35 -16.60 -31.18
N GLU A 654 -11.67 -17.57 -32.04
CA GLU A 654 -10.69 -18.48 -32.63
C GLU A 654 -9.95 -17.84 -33.81
N VAL A 655 -10.57 -16.87 -34.48
CA VAL A 655 -9.96 -16.09 -35.57
C VAL A 655 -9.03 -15.03 -34.97
N ARG A 656 -7.73 -15.18 -35.24
CA ARG A 656 -6.68 -14.26 -34.80
C ARG A 656 -5.99 -13.64 -36.01
N GLU A 657 -6.06 -12.32 -36.13
CA GLU A 657 -5.34 -11.55 -37.15
C GLU A 657 -4.15 -10.83 -36.52
N GLU A 658 -2.99 -10.90 -37.18
CA GLU A 658 -1.80 -10.19 -36.72
C GLU A 658 -1.99 -8.67 -36.85
N ILE A 659 -1.55 -7.94 -35.83
CA ILE A 659 -1.55 -6.47 -35.84
C ILE A 659 -0.39 -6.00 -36.70
N ASP A 660 -0.69 -5.16 -37.71
CA ASP A 660 0.35 -4.45 -38.46
C ASP A 660 1.05 -3.42 -37.55
N PRO A 661 2.36 -3.58 -37.24
CA PRO A 661 3.05 -2.67 -36.33
C PRO A 661 3.19 -1.24 -36.88
N GLY A 662 3.16 -1.07 -38.21
CA GLY A 662 3.20 0.26 -38.84
C GLY A 662 1.91 1.05 -38.55
N ALA A 663 0.76 0.42 -38.78
CA ALA A 663 -0.56 0.99 -38.55
C ALA A 663 -0.88 1.17 -37.06
N SER A 664 -0.36 0.31 -36.21
CA SER A 664 -0.55 0.41 -34.76
C SER A 664 0.40 1.43 -34.11
N GLY A 665 1.44 1.90 -34.79
CA GLY A 665 2.48 2.74 -34.19
C GLY A 665 3.38 1.98 -33.21
N GLY A 666 3.86 0.79 -33.61
CA GLY A 666 4.82 -0.05 -32.89
C GLY A 666 4.22 -1.11 -31.98
N MET A 667 2.89 -1.12 -31.80
CA MET A 667 2.20 -2.14 -31.00
C MET A 667 2.00 -3.42 -31.82
N ASN A 668 2.31 -4.57 -31.25
CA ASN A 668 2.25 -5.85 -31.94
C ASN A 668 1.42 -6.86 -31.13
N GLY A 669 0.94 -7.92 -31.77
CA GLY A 669 0.03 -8.90 -31.18
C GLY A 669 -1.03 -9.37 -32.17
N PHE A 670 -2.15 -9.85 -31.63
CA PHE A 670 -3.27 -10.38 -32.43
C PHE A 670 -4.58 -9.69 -32.07
N LEU A 671 -5.46 -9.52 -33.05
CA LEU A 671 -6.83 -9.06 -32.89
C LEU A 671 -7.80 -10.19 -33.16
N CYS A 672 -8.90 -10.20 -32.41
CA CYS A 672 -10.09 -10.99 -32.67
C CYS A 672 -11.31 -10.08 -32.57
N LEU A 673 -12.45 -10.49 -33.15
CA LEU A 673 -13.66 -9.68 -33.11
C LEU A 673 -14.40 -9.83 -31.79
N CYS A 674 -14.82 -8.70 -31.24
CA CYS A 674 -15.81 -8.67 -30.18
C CYS A 674 -17.19 -9.13 -30.70
N ASN A 675 -18.08 -9.45 -29.76
CA ASN A 675 -19.49 -9.68 -30.06
C ASN A 675 -20.20 -8.36 -30.38
N GLY A 676 -21.21 -8.41 -31.23
CA GLY A 676 -21.95 -7.23 -31.69
C GLY A 676 -21.29 -6.54 -32.89
N ASP A 677 -21.65 -5.28 -33.08
CA ASP A 677 -21.14 -4.41 -34.15
C ASP A 677 -19.78 -3.82 -33.78
N ALA A 678 -18.87 -3.70 -34.76
CA ALA A 678 -17.56 -3.11 -34.53
C ALA A 678 -17.65 -1.62 -34.14
N CYS A 679 -18.59 -0.87 -34.70
CA CYS A 679 -18.79 0.55 -34.38
C CYS A 679 -20.29 0.86 -34.32
N PRO A 680 -20.98 0.56 -33.20
CA PRO A 680 -22.40 0.87 -33.09
C PRO A 680 -22.61 2.39 -33.14
N PRO A 681 -23.65 2.90 -33.81
CA PRO A 681 -23.88 4.34 -33.98
C PRO A 681 -24.26 5.06 -32.68
N ILE A 682 -24.86 4.33 -31.74
CA ILE A 682 -25.22 4.79 -30.40
C ILE A 682 -24.60 3.82 -29.41
N PHE A 683 -23.86 4.34 -28.43
CA PHE A 683 -23.32 3.55 -27.32
C PHE A 683 -24.05 3.93 -26.02
N PRO A 684 -24.91 3.06 -25.48
CA PRO A 684 -25.79 3.40 -24.37
C PRO A 684 -25.02 3.57 -23.06
N SER A 685 -25.50 4.50 -22.22
CA SER A 685 -24.94 4.75 -20.90
C SER A 685 -25.35 3.65 -19.90
N PRO A 686 -24.39 3.02 -19.21
CA PRO A 686 -24.69 2.07 -18.14
C PRO A 686 -24.97 2.77 -16.80
N VAL A 687 -24.76 4.08 -16.70
CA VAL A 687 -24.89 4.84 -15.46
C VAL A 687 -26.12 5.74 -15.54
N LYS A 688 -27.04 5.55 -14.59
CA LYS A 688 -28.26 6.36 -14.48
C LYS A 688 -27.88 7.85 -14.35
N GLY A 689 -28.38 8.67 -15.28
CA GLY A 689 -28.15 10.11 -15.30
C GLY A 689 -26.99 10.56 -16.21
N LEU A 690 -26.25 9.63 -16.82
CA LEU A 690 -25.34 9.95 -17.93
C LEU A 690 -26.03 9.67 -19.28
N GLU A 691 -25.77 10.50 -20.27
CA GLU A 691 -26.39 10.43 -21.60
C GLU A 691 -25.75 9.35 -22.48
N ASP A 692 -26.54 8.80 -23.41
CA ASP A 692 -26.03 7.90 -24.43
C ASP A 692 -25.08 8.63 -25.38
N ILE A 693 -24.01 7.95 -25.81
CA ILE A 693 -23.06 8.51 -26.77
C ILE A 693 -23.68 8.38 -28.16
N SER A 694 -24.16 9.51 -28.70
CA SER A 694 -24.68 9.59 -30.06
C SER A 694 -23.55 9.81 -31.06
N ASN A 695 -23.64 9.18 -32.23
CA ASN A 695 -22.63 9.24 -33.30
C ASN A 695 -21.25 8.71 -32.84
N ASN A 696 -21.23 7.56 -32.18
CA ASN A 696 -19.99 6.94 -31.70
C ASN A 696 -18.99 6.71 -32.85
N GLN A 697 -17.76 7.19 -32.65
CA GLN A 697 -16.62 7.11 -33.57
C GLN A 697 -15.52 6.17 -33.05
N VAL A 698 -15.88 5.24 -32.18
CA VAL A 698 -14.94 4.33 -31.50
C VAL A 698 -15.27 2.89 -31.88
N LEU A 699 -14.21 2.18 -32.28
CA LEU A 699 -14.17 0.76 -32.61
C LEU A 699 -13.78 -0.07 -31.38
#